data_AF-A0A9W4WDE6-F1
#
_entry.id   AF-A0A9W4WDE6-F1
#
_cell.length_a   1.000
_cell.length_b   1.000
_cell.length_c   1.000
_cell.angle_alpha   90.00
_cell.angle_beta   90.00
_cell.angle_gamma   90.00
#
_symmetry.space_group_name_H-M   'P 1'
#
loop_
_entity.id
_entity.type
_entity.pdbx_description
1 polymer ?
#
loop_
_entity_poly.entity_id
_entity_poly.type
_entity_poly.pdbx_seq_one_letter_code
_entity_poly.pdbx_strand_id
1 'polypeptide(L)'
;MRINYVAVHPVRQDGEPAYAHFIRVAQANGVERVATLAASVDLESYRLHMRSSLETIAKVGRSDTSRLAHDTATDDRDFVTLRGEMLKRGTQWASLGVRRACPACFAEDKKAAEPHKRRLPRAWHRTWWDVTAVTACPVHYCRLISRCPQCSEPFDPGRGTIDRCPNNHEISRFECVPVDAQEVRASAYVVGRLGGGPRVNVPVLDDMPLHWAIEAMEVLGYAAAERSFVKQHGDSRGASSQLCGIGLSVVEDLGISAPKLVAGLREGAHTVRGSGKQKAYGGFDTWALGLPDGALKRHLTKAIERDMASAGIGRTIRIAPAEGSGISLSKAAQMIGTHVDWVRRVAVEKKIIEPRRRWKGAPITLSEQTVEILRREKDAWLNLETTAARLRIDVYAMRRLLGARHLDGITADNPRFEATSGAHQWRISPETVDGFIERLTQTLVENESPSLSLVEASFAASKSLTSVVGLILRGHLSVCAIDHNAEGLARLKVRVVDIKAALQKDRGDMRTFLEASAEIGLTPAAAKEVRDAGYLPFVKTGRRYAVSKQEIDKFNDLYTTSSKLAETFGLPGWQSADQLLRTIGIKPVGGRDFDKRYIYNRSESEEAIRGWSGSETKAESYSAGGWLTAKHALNKLQLPYGFGMELIASGILPSEDNSRGRRLNEDAVNEFKSRYITTLEAGELLGCSAQKAIQALRGEKVVAAPPDYSSYLYDRKSALAVIERLKSVVVEEAPRFEFDPDEHLTASQVTELVGINRDTITFLEKRGILTSVRDRLQYYFSATQLAAFRERYLSGKDLVVALETNTKNPGMNPVWFSKRLGLRPAFGPPDIKAYVFNREEFIEAVRGYEVERQAEEKRQAKIAEIPVLQTREAAARLRIVSKMMANLVRADILCGERRGLSVVFTLEEVERFEKTYILATEASEYIGNKGSMTAVAALQRLGVAPIAPYSEVGGYIYDREQALRALDGLTQKRWSSA
;
A
#
# COMPACT_ATOMS: atom_id res chain seq x y z
N MET A 1 8.25 42.06 1.21
CA MET A 1 7.80 42.84 0.02
C MET A 1 6.35 42.46 -0.28
N ARG A 2 5.36 43.28 0.12
CA ARG A 2 3.94 43.03 -0.20
C ARG A 2 3.60 43.75 -1.50
N ILE A 3 3.60 43.02 -2.63
CA ILE A 3 3.13 43.58 -3.90
C ILE A 3 1.62 43.40 -3.96
N ASN A 4 0.88 44.52 -4.09
CA ASN A 4 -0.56 44.52 -4.32
C ASN A 4 -0.89 44.02 -5.73
N TYR A 5 -0.75 42.71 -5.98
CA TYR A 5 -1.32 42.10 -7.17
C TYR A 5 -2.83 41.96 -7.00
N VAL A 6 -3.59 42.64 -7.86
CA VAL A 6 -5.01 42.32 -8.05
C VAL A 6 -5.08 40.92 -8.62
N ALA A 7 -5.61 39.97 -7.83
CA ALA A 7 -5.70 38.57 -8.25
C ALA A 7 -6.50 38.45 -9.55
N VAL A 8 -5.92 37.73 -10.50
CA VAL A 8 -6.45 37.56 -11.85
C VAL A 8 -7.26 36.26 -11.91
N HIS A 9 -8.55 36.38 -12.17
CA HIS A 9 -9.48 35.25 -12.21
C HIS A 9 -9.90 34.96 -13.66
N PRO A 10 -9.37 33.91 -14.33
CA PRO A 10 -9.83 33.52 -15.65
C PRO A 10 -11.27 33.01 -15.60
N VAL A 11 -12.07 33.29 -16.63
CA VAL A 11 -13.44 32.78 -16.70
C VAL A 11 -13.43 31.25 -16.81
N ARG A 12 -14.26 30.62 -15.97
CA ARG A 12 -14.51 29.18 -15.91
C ARG A 12 -15.30 28.74 -17.15
N GLN A 13 -14.80 27.74 -17.88
CA GLN A 13 -15.42 27.26 -19.13
C GLN A 13 -16.36 26.09 -18.87
N ASP A 14 -17.47 25.97 -19.60
CA ASP A 14 -18.35 24.80 -19.45
C ASP A 14 -17.63 23.51 -19.86
N GLY A 15 -17.77 22.44 -19.07
CA GLY A 15 -16.94 21.24 -19.20
C GLY A 15 -15.58 21.30 -18.50
N GLU A 16 -15.16 22.44 -17.92
CA GLU A 16 -13.90 22.56 -17.17
C GLU A 16 -14.03 22.03 -15.72
N PRO A 17 -13.22 21.04 -15.28
CA PRO A 17 -13.22 20.54 -13.91
C PRO A 17 -12.45 21.45 -12.94
N ALA A 18 -12.73 21.34 -11.64
CA ALA A 18 -12.17 22.20 -10.58
C ALA A 18 -10.65 22.29 -10.59
N TYR A 19 -9.94 21.16 -10.70
CA TYR A 19 -8.49 21.14 -10.69
C TYR A 19 -7.90 21.89 -11.92
N ALA A 20 -8.53 21.79 -13.09
CA ALA A 20 -8.09 22.46 -14.31
C ALA A 20 -8.33 23.97 -14.24
N HIS A 21 -9.49 24.36 -13.72
CA HIS A 21 -9.79 25.76 -13.42
C HIS A 21 -8.76 26.35 -12.46
N PHE A 22 -8.41 25.62 -11.39
CA PHE A 22 -7.39 26.02 -10.41
C PHE A 22 -5.99 26.14 -11.03
N ILE A 23 -5.61 25.25 -11.96
CA ILE A 23 -4.36 25.38 -12.75
C ILE A 23 -4.35 26.68 -13.56
N ARG A 24 -5.46 27.05 -14.20
CA ARG A 24 -5.56 28.33 -14.93
C ARG A 24 -5.53 29.54 -14.00
N VAL A 25 -6.13 29.47 -12.82
CA VAL A 25 -6.01 30.54 -11.81
C VAL A 25 -4.55 30.70 -11.38
N ALA A 26 -3.84 29.62 -11.09
CA ALA A 26 -2.39 29.67 -10.78
C ALA A 26 -1.59 30.30 -11.92
N GLN A 27 -1.79 29.84 -13.16
CA GLN A 27 -1.13 30.36 -14.36
C GLN A 27 -1.43 31.85 -14.61
N ALA A 28 -2.68 32.30 -14.38
CA ALA A 28 -3.08 33.70 -14.54
C ALA A 28 -2.41 34.64 -13.54
N ASN A 29 -1.98 34.12 -12.38
CA ASN A 29 -1.30 34.86 -11.32
C ASN A 29 0.22 34.61 -11.29
N GLY A 30 0.79 33.99 -12.34
CA GLY A 30 2.24 33.73 -12.44
C GLY A 30 2.77 32.66 -11.49
N VAL A 31 1.91 31.81 -10.92
CA VAL A 31 2.31 30.74 -10.00
C VAL A 31 2.70 29.49 -10.80
N GLU A 32 4.01 29.19 -10.87
CA GLU A 32 4.57 28.09 -11.68
C GLU A 32 4.10 26.68 -11.25
N ARG A 33 3.76 26.50 -9.97
CA ARG A 33 3.35 25.21 -9.39
C ARG A 33 2.02 25.34 -8.69
N VAL A 34 1.02 24.58 -9.14
CA VAL A 34 -0.31 24.59 -8.50
C VAL A 34 -0.27 24.21 -7.02
N ALA A 35 0.68 23.37 -6.60
CA ALA A 35 0.89 23.05 -5.19
C ALA A 35 1.22 24.27 -4.32
N THR A 36 1.89 25.30 -4.89
CA THR A 36 2.19 26.57 -4.20
C THR A 36 0.92 27.40 -4.01
N LEU A 37 0.04 27.48 -5.01
CA LEU A 37 -1.26 28.14 -4.84
C LEU A 37 -2.13 27.36 -3.85
N ALA A 38 -2.19 26.04 -3.95
CA ALA A 38 -2.96 25.18 -3.05
C ALA A 38 -2.53 25.38 -1.59
N ALA A 39 -1.24 25.35 -1.30
CA ALA A 39 -0.71 25.61 0.05
C ALA A 39 -1.03 27.02 0.57
N SER A 40 -1.14 28.03 -0.31
CA SER A 40 -1.51 29.40 0.10
C SER A 40 -3.00 29.59 0.42
N VAL A 41 -3.83 28.57 0.18
CA VAL A 41 -5.28 28.57 0.44
C VAL A 41 -5.72 27.36 1.29
N ASP A 42 -4.79 26.81 2.07
CA ASP A 42 -4.97 25.64 2.94
C ASP A 42 -5.55 24.39 2.24
N LEU A 43 -5.25 24.24 0.94
CA LEU A 43 -5.56 23.03 0.17
C LEU A 43 -4.33 22.15 0.00
N GLU A 44 -4.47 20.89 0.37
CA GLU A 44 -3.48 19.87 0.01
C GLU A 44 -3.57 19.60 -1.51
N SER A 45 -2.44 19.63 -2.21
CA SER A 45 -2.40 19.52 -3.68
C SER A 45 -3.02 18.24 -4.23
N TYR A 46 -2.97 17.14 -3.46
CA TYR A 46 -3.62 15.89 -3.83
C TYR A 46 -5.15 15.94 -3.69
N ARG A 47 -5.75 16.93 -3.02
CA ARG A 47 -7.22 17.04 -2.85
C ARG A 47 -7.93 17.86 -3.93
N LEU A 48 -7.20 18.45 -4.89
CA LEU A 48 -7.80 19.35 -5.91
C LEU A 48 -8.86 18.70 -6.82
N HIS A 49 -8.97 17.37 -6.81
CA HIS A 49 -9.98 16.59 -7.51
C HIS A 49 -11.16 16.15 -6.62
N MET A 50 -11.06 16.34 -5.29
CA MET A 50 -12.07 15.89 -4.34
C MET A 50 -13.16 16.94 -4.17
N ARG A 51 -14.40 16.47 -4.00
CA ARG A 51 -15.57 17.33 -3.73
C ARG A 51 -15.36 18.27 -2.53
N SER A 52 -14.59 17.84 -1.53
CA SER A 52 -14.24 18.61 -0.33
C SER A 52 -13.44 19.90 -0.59
N SER A 53 -12.84 20.06 -1.78
CA SER A 53 -12.04 21.24 -2.13
C SER A 53 -12.78 22.21 -3.06
N LEU A 54 -14.01 21.88 -3.48
CA LEU A 54 -14.77 22.68 -4.45
C LEU A 54 -15.09 24.08 -3.97
N GLU A 55 -15.51 24.26 -2.71
CA GLU A 55 -15.88 25.58 -2.18
C GLU A 55 -14.68 26.53 -2.16
N THR A 56 -13.52 26.04 -1.72
CA THR A 56 -12.27 26.82 -1.73
C THR A 56 -11.82 27.13 -3.16
N ILE A 57 -11.86 26.17 -4.08
CA ILE A 57 -11.50 26.39 -5.49
C ILE A 57 -12.47 27.39 -6.15
N ALA A 58 -13.77 27.27 -5.90
CA ALA A 58 -14.81 28.17 -6.42
C ALA A 58 -14.62 29.60 -5.90
N LYS A 59 -14.35 29.76 -4.59
CA LYS A 59 -14.02 31.05 -3.96
C LYS A 59 -12.75 31.68 -4.54
N VAL A 60 -11.69 30.90 -4.73
CA VAL A 60 -10.41 31.35 -5.29
C VAL A 60 -10.51 31.67 -6.79
N GLY A 61 -11.31 30.92 -7.55
CA GLY A 61 -11.58 31.15 -8.97
C GLY A 61 -12.66 32.20 -9.27
N ARG A 62 -13.42 32.65 -8.26
CA ARG A 62 -14.68 33.41 -8.41
C ARG A 62 -15.67 32.72 -9.37
N SER A 63 -15.79 31.40 -9.28
CA SER A 63 -16.73 30.60 -10.06
C SER A 63 -17.90 30.12 -9.20
N ASP A 64 -19.02 29.80 -9.85
CA ASP A 64 -20.17 29.19 -9.18
C ASP A 64 -19.86 27.75 -8.77
N THR A 65 -20.03 27.44 -7.48
CA THR A 65 -19.69 26.14 -6.89
C THR A 65 -20.53 25.01 -7.50
N SER A 66 -21.81 25.23 -7.79
CA SER A 66 -22.72 24.21 -8.32
C SER A 66 -22.35 23.81 -9.74
N ARG A 67 -22.05 24.80 -10.60
CA ARG A 67 -21.52 24.59 -11.95
C ARG A 67 -20.14 23.93 -11.90
N LEU A 68 -19.25 24.32 -10.98
CA LEU A 68 -17.95 23.67 -10.83
C LEU A 68 -18.06 22.21 -10.37
N ALA A 69 -19.02 21.92 -9.49
CA ALA A 69 -19.34 20.57 -9.01
C ALA A 69 -19.90 19.67 -10.11
N HIS A 70 -20.75 20.22 -11.00
CA HIS A 70 -21.32 19.46 -12.13
C HIS A 70 -20.22 18.83 -13.02
N ASP A 71 -19.15 19.58 -13.26
CA ASP A 71 -18.05 19.21 -14.16
C ASP A 71 -16.86 18.53 -13.48
N THR A 72 -16.90 18.40 -12.15
CA THR A 72 -15.86 17.74 -11.37
C THR A 72 -16.33 16.37 -10.92
N ALA A 73 -15.58 15.34 -11.26
CA ALA A 73 -15.81 13.97 -10.82
C ALA A 73 -15.95 13.88 -9.28
N THR A 74 -16.96 13.15 -8.80
CA THR A 74 -17.13 12.84 -7.38
C THR A 74 -16.82 11.38 -7.10
N ASP A 75 -15.96 11.14 -6.11
CA ASP A 75 -15.40 9.83 -5.79
C ASP A 75 -16.26 9.03 -4.79
N ASP A 76 -16.62 7.81 -5.18
CA ASP A 76 -17.03 6.70 -4.29
C ASP A 76 -15.97 5.58 -4.35
N ARG A 77 -16.07 4.55 -3.49
CA ARG A 77 -15.05 3.48 -3.36
C ARG A 77 -14.72 2.84 -4.72
N ASP A 78 -15.73 2.37 -5.44
CA ASP A 78 -15.58 1.59 -6.67
C ASP A 78 -15.95 2.38 -7.93
N PHE A 79 -16.64 3.51 -7.77
CA PHE A 79 -17.19 4.31 -8.88
C PHE A 79 -16.77 5.79 -8.79
N VAL A 80 -16.88 6.45 -9.93
CA VAL A 80 -16.74 7.89 -10.10
C VAL A 80 -18.00 8.39 -10.80
N THR A 81 -18.64 9.42 -10.24
CA THR A 81 -19.80 10.07 -10.87
C THR A 81 -19.38 11.38 -11.50
N LEU A 82 -19.73 11.60 -12.77
CA LEU A 82 -19.43 12.83 -13.53
C LEU A 82 -20.67 13.25 -14.32
N ARG A 83 -21.13 14.49 -14.15
CA ARG A 83 -22.34 15.03 -14.82
C ARG A 83 -23.60 14.12 -14.72
N GLY A 84 -23.69 13.32 -13.65
CA GLY A 84 -24.78 12.36 -13.40
C GLY A 84 -24.54 10.93 -13.93
N GLU A 85 -23.52 10.72 -14.75
CA GLU A 85 -23.13 9.39 -15.26
C GLU A 85 -22.14 8.69 -14.32
N MET A 86 -22.23 7.37 -14.23
CA MET A 86 -21.34 6.53 -13.42
C MET A 86 -20.25 5.88 -14.26
N LEU A 87 -19.00 5.90 -13.77
CA LEU A 87 -17.80 5.30 -14.37
C LEU A 87 -17.09 4.40 -13.35
N LYS A 88 -16.46 3.30 -13.78
CA LYS A 88 -15.63 2.45 -12.90
C LYS A 88 -14.29 3.10 -12.54
N ARG A 89 -13.95 3.14 -11.25
CA ARG A 89 -12.65 3.64 -10.77
C ARG A 89 -11.52 2.76 -11.31
N GLY A 90 -10.43 3.37 -11.75
CA GLY A 90 -9.18 2.68 -12.13
C GLY A 90 -9.14 2.10 -13.55
N THR A 91 -10.28 1.73 -14.15
CA THR A 91 -10.35 1.26 -15.56
C THR A 91 -10.96 2.31 -16.50
N GLN A 92 -12.06 2.96 -16.09
CA GLN A 92 -12.81 3.91 -16.92
C GLN A 92 -12.55 5.37 -16.57
N TRP A 93 -12.05 5.64 -15.36
CA TRP A 93 -11.57 6.96 -14.94
C TRP A 93 -10.04 7.00 -14.86
N ALA A 94 -9.41 7.97 -15.52
CA ALA A 94 -7.98 8.16 -15.46
C ALA A 94 -7.58 8.77 -14.10
N SER A 95 -7.05 7.93 -13.22
CA SER A 95 -6.35 8.40 -12.01
C SER A 95 -5.27 9.42 -12.38
N LEU A 96 -5.12 10.47 -11.56
CA LEU A 96 -4.60 11.80 -11.90
C LEU A 96 -3.12 11.92 -12.34
N GLY A 97 -2.45 10.82 -12.69
CA GLY A 97 -1.05 10.84 -13.12
C GLY A 97 -0.82 11.36 -14.54
N VAL A 98 -1.83 11.40 -15.41
CA VAL A 98 -1.67 11.77 -16.83
C VAL A 98 -2.93 12.44 -17.39
N ARG A 99 -2.87 13.75 -17.67
CA ARG A 99 -3.91 14.46 -18.46
C ARG A 99 -3.81 14.07 -19.93
N ARG A 100 -4.94 14.17 -20.63
CA ARG A 100 -5.01 14.10 -22.10
C ARG A 100 -5.43 15.44 -22.68
N ALA A 101 -5.00 15.76 -23.89
CA ALA A 101 -5.37 16.98 -24.60
C ALA A 101 -5.50 16.76 -26.11
N CYS A 102 -6.33 17.57 -26.75
CA CYS A 102 -6.33 17.76 -28.20
C CYS A 102 -5.51 19.01 -28.55
N PRO A 103 -4.45 18.92 -29.38
CA PRO A 103 -3.66 20.08 -29.80
C PRO A 103 -4.50 21.13 -30.54
N ALA A 104 -5.41 20.69 -31.42
CA ALA A 104 -6.29 21.59 -32.18
C ALA A 104 -7.28 22.35 -31.29
N CYS A 105 -7.95 21.70 -30.34
CA CYS A 105 -8.78 22.40 -29.33
C CYS A 105 -7.97 23.50 -28.62
N PHE A 106 -6.74 23.22 -28.18
CA PHE A 106 -5.92 24.23 -27.51
C PHE A 106 -5.45 25.35 -28.44
N ALA A 107 -5.25 25.06 -29.72
CA ALA A 107 -4.94 26.09 -30.72
C ALA A 107 -6.16 27.00 -30.98
N GLU A 108 -7.37 26.46 -31.03
CA GLU A 108 -8.62 27.22 -31.14
C GLU A 108 -8.92 28.03 -29.88
N ASP A 109 -8.84 27.43 -28.69
CA ASP A 109 -9.04 28.11 -27.40
C ASP A 109 -8.11 29.33 -27.27
N LYS A 110 -6.88 29.26 -27.82
CA LYS A 110 -5.93 30.38 -27.88
C LYS A 110 -6.30 31.44 -28.92
N LYS A 111 -6.75 31.01 -30.11
CA LYS A 111 -7.18 31.90 -31.21
C LYS A 111 -8.46 32.67 -30.88
N ALA A 112 -9.37 32.09 -30.10
CA ALA A 112 -10.61 32.74 -29.65
C ALA A 112 -10.31 34.07 -28.94
N ALA A 113 -10.58 35.18 -29.63
CA ALA A 113 -10.08 36.50 -29.25
C ALA A 113 -11.18 37.41 -28.69
N GLU A 114 -11.09 37.70 -27.39
CA GLU A 114 -11.57 38.99 -26.90
C GLU A 114 -10.45 40.05 -27.08
N PRO A 115 -10.74 41.22 -27.70
CA PRO A 115 -9.75 42.27 -27.95
C PRO A 115 -9.03 42.78 -26.68
N HIS A 116 -9.73 42.83 -25.54
CA HIS A 116 -9.25 43.50 -24.32
C HIS A 116 -8.63 42.56 -23.26
N LYS A 117 -8.68 41.23 -23.44
CA LYS A 117 -8.16 40.24 -22.46
C LYS A 117 -7.00 39.40 -23.03
N ARG A 118 -5.94 40.05 -23.55
CA ARG A 118 -4.79 39.36 -24.18
C ARG A 118 -3.83 38.63 -23.22
N ARG A 119 -3.96 38.77 -21.90
CA ARG A 119 -3.02 38.23 -20.89
C ARG A 119 -3.51 37.02 -20.08
N LEU A 120 -4.70 36.48 -20.36
CA LEU A 120 -5.28 35.37 -19.58
C LEU A 120 -5.00 34.00 -20.23
N PRO A 121 -4.80 32.92 -19.45
CA PRO A 121 -4.74 31.56 -19.98
C PRO A 121 -6.12 31.14 -20.52
N ARG A 122 -6.21 30.97 -21.85
CA ARG A 122 -7.47 30.67 -22.56
C ARG A 122 -7.71 29.18 -22.79
N ALA A 123 -6.67 28.45 -23.19
CA ALA A 123 -6.72 26.99 -23.28
C ALA A 123 -7.13 26.37 -21.94
N TRP A 124 -7.99 25.36 -21.98
CA TRP A 124 -8.64 24.80 -20.81
C TRP A 124 -8.91 23.30 -21.01
N HIS A 125 -8.76 22.54 -19.92
CA HIS A 125 -8.92 21.09 -19.96
C HIS A 125 -10.39 20.69 -19.86
N ARG A 126 -10.82 19.79 -20.74
CA ARG A 126 -12.20 19.30 -20.82
C ARG A 126 -12.35 18.04 -19.96
N THR A 127 -13.31 18.01 -19.04
CA THR A 127 -13.48 16.94 -18.03
C THR A 127 -13.65 15.54 -18.66
N TRP A 128 -14.29 15.45 -19.83
CA TRP A 128 -14.41 14.18 -20.57
C TRP A 128 -13.09 13.62 -21.10
N TRP A 129 -12.00 14.40 -21.17
CA TRP A 129 -10.65 13.89 -21.46
C TRP A 129 -10.04 13.08 -20.32
N ASP A 130 -10.69 13.01 -19.15
CA ASP A 130 -10.29 12.16 -18.02
C ASP A 130 -10.98 10.78 -18.04
N VAL A 131 -11.98 10.58 -18.90
CA VAL A 131 -12.65 9.28 -19.09
C VAL A 131 -11.85 8.43 -20.07
N THR A 132 -11.36 7.26 -19.66
CA THR A 132 -10.32 6.51 -20.42
C THR A 132 -10.79 6.14 -21.83
N ALA A 133 -12.07 5.82 -22.01
CA ALA A 133 -12.68 5.53 -23.32
C ALA A 133 -12.68 6.70 -24.31
N VAL A 134 -12.65 7.95 -23.84
CA VAL A 134 -12.52 9.13 -24.72
C VAL A 134 -11.07 9.25 -25.16
N THR A 135 -10.83 8.90 -26.42
CA THR A 135 -9.48 8.64 -26.95
C THR A 135 -9.18 9.45 -28.21
N ALA A 136 -10.22 9.87 -28.93
CA ALA A 136 -10.15 10.85 -29.99
C ALA A 136 -10.96 12.11 -29.64
N CYS A 137 -10.59 13.25 -30.23
CA CYS A 137 -11.39 14.46 -30.22
C CYS A 137 -12.55 14.33 -31.22
N PRO A 138 -13.82 14.42 -30.80
CA PRO A 138 -14.97 14.33 -31.71
C PRO A 138 -15.16 15.58 -32.59
N VAL A 139 -14.43 16.67 -32.31
CA VAL A 139 -14.45 17.92 -33.10
C VAL A 139 -13.36 17.93 -34.18
N HIS A 140 -12.17 17.40 -33.84
CA HIS A 140 -10.97 17.47 -34.69
C HIS A 140 -10.55 16.14 -35.30
N TYR A 141 -11.32 15.07 -35.06
CA TYR A 141 -11.11 13.73 -35.64
C TYR A 141 -9.69 13.15 -35.41
N CYS A 142 -9.05 13.56 -34.31
CA CYS A 142 -7.64 13.29 -34.02
C CYS A 142 -7.45 12.64 -32.64
N ARG A 143 -6.34 11.92 -32.45
CA ARG A 143 -6.04 11.24 -31.19
C ARG A 143 -5.73 12.25 -30.08
N LEU A 144 -6.25 12.00 -28.88
CA LEU A 144 -5.86 12.77 -27.70
C LEU A 144 -4.46 12.34 -27.24
N ILE A 145 -3.57 13.30 -27.08
CA ILE A 145 -2.20 13.06 -26.61
C ILE A 145 -2.14 13.15 -25.09
N SER A 146 -1.40 12.23 -24.47
CA SER A 146 -1.20 12.13 -23.02
C SER A 146 0.23 12.43 -22.56
N ARG A 147 1.15 12.52 -23.53
CA ARG A 147 2.58 12.79 -23.37
C ARG A 147 3.01 13.81 -24.40
N CYS A 148 4.05 14.57 -24.06
CA CYS A 148 4.68 15.51 -24.98
C CYS A 148 5.41 14.74 -26.12
N PRO A 149 5.08 14.95 -27.41
CA PRO A 149 5.78 14.29 -28.52
C PRO A 149 7.28 14.62 -28.62
N GLN A 150 7.70 15.76 -28.05
CA GLN A 150 9.10 16.22 -28.11
C GLN A 150 9.99 15.71 -26.96
N CYS A 151 9.41 15.41 -25.79
CA CYS A 151 10.20 14.99 -24.61
C CYS A 151 9.62 13.81 -23.82
N SER A 152 8.57 13.14 -24.32
CA SER A 152 7.92 11.95 -23.75
C SER A 152 7.34 12.05 -22.33
N GLU A 153 7.58 13.15 -21.62
CA GLU A 153 6.98 13.47 -20.32
C GLU A 153 5.44 13.47 -20.39
N PRO A 154 4.74 12.90 -19.39
CA PRO A 154 3.29 12.97 -19.29
C PRO A 154 2.82 14.39 -19.01
N PHE A 155 1.58 14.70 -19.40
CA PHE A 155 0.93 15.95 -19.00
C PHE A 155 0.43 15.85 -17.56
N ASP A 156 1.35 15.96 -16.61
CA ASP A 156 1.07 16.01 -15.17
C ASP A 156 0.14 17.22 -14.86
N PRO A 157 -0.94 17.07 -14.06
CA PRO A 157 -1.72 18.21 -13.56
C PRO A 157 -1.00 19.00 -12.44
N GLY A 158 -0.02 18.41 -11.76
CA GLY A 158 0.78 19.04 -10.71
C GLY A 158 2.05 19.77 -11.21
N ARG A 159 2.44 19.61 -12.48
CA ARG A 159 3.65 20.20 -13.07
C ARG A 159 3.39 20.79 -14.45
N GLY A 160 3.85 22.03 -14.66
CA GLY A 160 3.63 22.79 -15.90
C GLY A 160 2.27 23.50 -15.91
N THR A 161 1.98 24.20 -17.00
CA THR A 161 0.71 24.90 -17.19
C THR A 161 -0.35 24.01 -17.82
N ILE A 162 -1.58 24.51 -17.95
CA ILE A 162 -2.68 23.75 -18.58
C ILE A 162 -2.34 23.40 -20.05
N ASP A 163 -1.62 24.31 -20.73
CA ASP A 163 -1.34 24.32 -22.16
C ASP A 163 0.10 23.91 -22.53
N ARG A 164 0.90 23.45 -21.57
CA ARG A 164 2.31 23.07 -21.76
C ARG A 164 2.65 21.78 -21.00
N CYS A 165 3.71 21.10 -21.44
CA CYS A 165 4.31 20.00 -20.69
C CYS A 165 5.23 20.51 -19.56
N PRO A 166 5.71 19.64 -18.64
CA PRO A 166 6.68 20.01 -17.60
C PRO A 166 7.97 20.66 -18.13
N ASN A 167 8.41 20.29 -19.35
CA ASN A 167 9.56 20.89 -20.04
C ASN A 167 9.18 22.09 -20.93
N ASN A 168 8.09 22.80 -20.60
CA ASN A 168 7.63 24.05 -21.23
C ASN A 168 7.23 23.99 -22.73
N HIS A 169 7.31 22.84 -23.41
CA HIS A 169 6.80 22.66 -24.77
C HIS A 169 5.29 22.91 -24.86
N GLU A 170 4.86 23.61 -25.91
CA GLU A 170 3.50 24.15 -26.06
C GLU A 170 2.56 23.17 -26.78
N ILE A 171 1.52 22.70 -26.08
CA ILE A 171 0.64 21.61 -26.53
C ILE A 171 -0.10 21.95 -27.84
N SER A 172 -0.49 23.21 -28.02
CA SER A 172 -1.18 23.71 -29.22
C SER A 172 -0.31 23.79 -30.48
N ARG A 173 0.98 23.43 -30.41
CA ARG A 173 1.88 23.35 -31.58
C ARG A 173 2.11 21.92 -32.08
N PHE A 174 1.61 20.91 -31.37
CA PHE A 174 1.80 19.52 -31.79
C PHE A 174 0.83 19.16 -32.93
N GLU A 175 1.32 18.32 -33.84
CA GLU A 175 0.54 17.79 -34.94
C GLU A 175 -0.60 16.90 -34.43
N CYS A 176 -1.77 17.02 -35.07
CA CYS A 176 -2.94 16.20 -34.75
C CYS A 176 -2.92 14.93 -35.59
N VAL A 177 -2.62 13.79 -34.94
CA VAL A 177 -2.66 12.48 -35.62
C VAL A 177 -4.13 12.10 -35.88
N PRO A 178 -4.56 11.93 -37.15
CA PRO A 178 -5.92 11.57 -37.50
C PRO A 178 -6.27 10.16 -37.00
N VAL A 179 -7.57 9.91 -36.82
CA VAL A 179 -8.10 8.68 -36.22
C VAL A 179 -9.25 8.12 -37.06
N ASP A 180 -9.42 6.80 -37.02
CA ASP A 180 -10.51 6.10 -37.69
C ASP A 180 -11.91 6.62 -37.25
N ALA A 181 -12.84 6.65 -38.20
CA ALA A 181 -14.18 7.20 -37.99
C ALA A 181 -14.95 6.51 -36.86
N GLN A 182 -14.76 5.20 -36.63
CA GLN A 182 -15.43 4.47 -35.55
C GLN A 182 -14.81 4.76 -34.17
N GLU A 183 -13.48 4.93 -34.10
CA GLU A 183 -12.80 5.37 -32.86
C GLU A 183 -13.22 6.80 -32.48
N VAL A 184 -13.42 7.68 -33.47
CA VAL A 184 -14.02 9.01 -33.24
C VAL A 184 -15.49 8.89 -32.82
N ARG A 185 -16.30 8.06 -33.49
CA ARG A 185 -17.74 7.88 -33.18
C ARG A 185 -17.97 7.34 -31.77
N ALA A 186 -17.15 6.38 -31.32
CA ALA A 186 -17.19 5.87 -29.94
C ALA A 186 -16.78 6.94 -28.92
N SER A 187 -15.75 7.74 -29.22
CA SER A 187 -15.40 8.91 -28.37
C SER A 187 -16.54 9.94 -28.34
N ALA A 188 -17.18 10.22 -29.48
CA ALA A 188 -18.31 11.13 -29.59
C ALA A 188 -19.54 10.65 -28.80
N TYR A 189 -19.83 9.34 -28.80
CA TYR A 189 -20.89 8.77 -27.97
C TYR A 189 -20.64 9.02 -26.47
N VAL A 190 -19.45 8.71 -25.96
CA VAL A 190 -19.12 8.94 -24.54
C VAL A 190 -19.14 10.45 -24.19
N VAL A 191 -18.62 11.31 -25.07
CA VAL A 191 -18.66 12.77 -24.86
C VAL A 191 -20.09 13.32 -24.90
N GLY A 192 -20.94 12.83 -25.81
CA GLY A 192 -22.36 13.19 -25.90
C GLY A 192 -23.21 12.65 -24.74
N ARG A 193 -22.86 11.48 -24.17
CA ARG A 193 -23.43 10.97 -22.90
C ARG A 193 -23.15 11.94 -21.76
N LEU A 194 -21.93 12.48 -21.69
CA LEU A 194 -21.49 13.47 -20.72
C LEU A 194 -21.90 14.92 -21.08
N GLY A 195 -22.69 15.15 -22.14
CA GLY A 195 -23.11 16.49 -22.57
C GLY A 195 -21.95 17.42 -22.98
N GLY A 196 -20.78 16.89 -23.31
CA GLY A 196 -19.61 17.65 -23.81
C GLY A 196 -19.63 17.90 -25.32
N GLY A 197 -20.71 17.53 -25.99
CA GLY A 197 -20.92 17.62 -27.43
C GLY A 197 -22.31 17.09 -27.81
N PRO A 198 -22.65 17.03 -29.11
CA PRO A 198 -23.92 16.49 -29.59
C PRO A 198 -24.16 15.05 -29.09
N ARG A 199 -25.40 14.74 -28.71
CA ARG A 199 -25.77 13.38 -28.29
C ARG A 199 -25.74 12.45 -29.50
N VAL A 200 -24.96 11.38 -29.42
CA VAL A 200 -25.04 10.24 -30.35
C VAL A 200 -26.05 9.27 -29.76
N ASN A 201 -27.16 9.05 -30.45
CA ASN A 201 -28.21 8.13 -30.00
C ASN A 201 -27.85 6.70 -30.41
N VAL A 202 -27.71 5.82 -29.42
CA VAL A 202 -27.47 4.38 -29.59
C VAL A 202 -28.40 3.69 -28.61
N PRO A 203 -29.70 3.49 -28.96
CA PRO A 203 -30.75 3.14 -27.99
C PRO A 203 -30.40 1.94 -27.08
N VAL A 204 -29.73 0.94 -27.65
CA VAL A 204 -29.26 -0.26 -26.93
C VAL A 204 -28.29 0.05 -25.78
N LEU A 205 -27.48 1.11 -25.89
CA LEU A 205 -26.53 1.58 -24.88
C LEU A 205 -27.07 2.75 -24.05
N ASP A 206 -27.99 3.56 -24.59
CA ASP A 206 -28.65 4.65 -23.87
C ASP A 206 -29.52 4.13 -22.71
N ASP A 207 -30.11 2.95 -22.85
CA ASP A 207 -30.90 2.25 -21.81
C ASP A 207 -30.07 1.78 -20.58
N MET A 208 -28.74 1.99 -20.54
CA MET A 208 -27.88 1.55 -19.44
C MET A 208 -26.91 2.65 -18.93
N PRO A 209 -26.44 2.54 -17.66
CA PRO A 209 -25.43 3.45 -17.11
C PRO A 209 -24.15 3.49 -17.96
N LEU A 210 -23.49 4.64 -18.06
CA LEU A 210 -22.34 4.83 -18.96
C LEU A 210 -21.20 3.82 -18.74
N HIS A 211 -20.92 3.40 -17.49
CA HIS A 211 -19.91 2.37 -17.24
C HIS A 211 -20.21 1.03 -17.93
N TRP A 212 -21.48 0.62 -17.99
CA TRP A 212 -21.87 -0.59 -18.71
C TRP A 212 -21.84 -0.38 -20.23
N ALA A 213 -22.20 0.80 -20.71
CA ALA A 213 -22.08 1.12 -22.13
C ALA A 213 -20.63 1.11 -22.62
N ILE A 214 -19.70 1.67 -21.84
CA ILE A 214 -18.25 1.63 -22.13
C ILE A 214 -17.73 0.18 -22.11
N GLU A 215 -18.05 -0.58 -21.06
CA GLU A 215 -17.63 -1.98 -20.96
C GLU A 215 -18.21 -2.84 -22.10
N ALA A 216 -19.46 -2.60 -22.50
CA ALA A 216 -20.07 -3.27 -23.66
C ALA A 216 -19.30 -2.99 -24.95
N MET A 217 -18.95 -1.73 -25.23
CA MET A 217 -18.13 -1.39 -26.40
C MET A 217 -16.74 -2.05 -26.33
N GLU A 218 -16.07 -2.02 -25.18
CA GLU A 218 -14.75 -2.66 -25.00
C GLU A 218 -14.80 -4.18 -25.20
N VAL A 219 -15.75 -4.86 -24.55
CA VAL A 219 -15.87 -6.33 -24.57
C VAL A 219 -16.33 -6.84 -25.93
N LEU A 220 -17.31 -6.19 -26.57
CA LEU A 220 -17.80 -6.61 -27.88
C LEU A 220 -16.76 -6.33 -28.96
N GLY A 221 -16.04 -5.21 -28.87
CA GLY A 221 -14.93 -4.91 -29.76
C GLY A 221 -13.81 -5.94 -29.63
N TYR A 222 -13.46 -6.33 -28.40
CA TYR A 222 -12.46 -7.37 -28.15
C TYR A 222 -12.90 -8.74 -28.69
N ALA A 223 -14.13 -9.15 -28.40
CA ALA A 223 -14.70 -10.42 -28.87
C ALA A 223 -14.77 -10.49 -30.41
N ALA A 224 -15.02 -9.36 -31.08
CA ALA A 224 -15.03 -9.27 -32.54
C ALA A 224 -13.62 -9.32 -33.14
N ALA A 225 -12.66 -8.63 -32.53
CA ALA A 225 -11.28 -8.54 -33.02
C ALA A 225 -10.51 -9.86 -32.86
N GLU A 226 -10.44 -10.41 -31.64
CA GLU A 226 -9.64 -11.61 -31.34
C GLU A 226 -10.37 -12.94 -31.61
N ARG A 227 -11.68 -12.89 -31.84
CA ARG A 227 -12.56 -14.08 -31.92
C ARG A 227 -12.41 -15.03 -30.72
N SER A 228 -11.98 -14.52 -29.57
CA SER A 228 -11.79 -15.29 -28.34
C SER A 228 -12.03 -14.42 -27.11
N PHE A 229 -12.39 -15.04 -25.99
CA PHE A 229 -12.69 -14.31 -24.75
C PHE A 229 -12.11 -15.01 -23.51
N VAL A 230 -11.06 -14.43 -22.93
CA VAL A 230 -10.43 -14.91 -21.69
C VAL A 230 -10.74 -13.92 -20.57
N LYS A 231 -11.39 -14.41 -19.50
CA LYS A 231 -11.94 -13.58 -18.42
C LYS A 231 -10.93 -12.63 -17.76
N GLN A 232 -9.64 -13.00 -17.69
CA GLN A 232 -8.56 -12.15 -17.15
C GLN A 232 -8.37 -10.82 -17.92
N HIS A 233 -8.88 -10.69 -19.14
CA HIS A 233 -8.78 -9.46 -19.92
C HIS A 233 -9.86 -8.41 -19.61
N GLY A 234 -10.97 -8.77 -18.94
CA GLY A 234 -12.01 -7.82 -18.55
C GLY A 234 -11.59 -6.90 -17.39
N ASP A 235 -10.91 -7.45 -16.39
CA ASP A 235 -10.56 -6.71 -15.17
C ASP A 235 -9.26 -5.88 -15.30
N SER A 236 -8.53 -6.00 -16.41
CA SER A 236 -7.11 -5.59 -16.53
C SER A 236 -6.83 -4.49 -17.57
N ARG A 237 -7.85 -3.87 -18.18
CA ARG A 237 -7.66 -2.94 -19.31
C ARG A 237 -8.15 -1.53 -18.98
N GLY A 238 -7.31 -0.55 -19.33
CA GLY A 238 -7.83 0.75 -19.75
C GLY A 238 -8.29 0.65 -21.20
N ALA A 239 -9.31 1.42 -21.58
CA ALA A 239 -9.92 1.40 -22.90
C ALA A 239 -8.90 1.42 -24.04
N SER A 240 -8.91 0.38 -24.88
CA SER A 240 -8.24 0.44 -26.18
C SER A 240 -9.20 1.11 -27.17
N SER A 241 -8.79 2.26 -27.68
CA SER A 241 -9.64 3.17 -28.47
C SER A 241 -10.30 2.50 -29.67
N GLN A 242 -9.54 1.67 -30.39
CA GLN A 242 -9.99 0.90 -31.55
C GLN A 242 -11.04 -0.16 -31.17
N LEU A 243 -10.91 -0.80 -30.00
CA LEU A 243 -11.89 -1.80 -29.54
C LEU A 243 -13.24 -1.14 -29.27
N CYS A 244 -13.27 0.04 -28.65
CA CYS A 244 -14.53 0.77 -28.42
C CYS A 244 -15.25 1.09 -29.75
N GLY A 245 -14.52 1.48 -30.79
CA GLY A 245 -15.08 1.71 -32.13
C GLY A 245 -15.68 0.44 -32.78
N ILE A 246 -14.94 -0.66 -32.74
CA ILE A 246 -15.42 -1.96 -33.25
C ILE A 246 -16.66 -2.43 -32.48
N GLY A 247 -16.64 -2.32 -31.15
CA GLY A 247 -17.76 -2.74 -30.31
C GLY A 247 -19.00 -1.86 -30.47
N LEU A 248 -18.84 -0.56 -30.69
CA LEU A 248 -19.96 0.32 -31.04
C LEU A 248 -20.62 -0.16 -32.35
N SER A 249 -19.82 -0.43 -33.39
CA SER A 249 -20.33 -0.95 -34.67
C SER A 249 -21.10 -2.29 -34.50
N VAL A 250 -20.62 -3.17 -33.61
CA VAL A 250 -21.30 -4.43 -33.26
C VAL A 250 -22.65 -4.18 -32.58
N VAL A 251 -22.80 -3.10 -31.81
CA VAL A 251 -24.05 -2.74 -31.12
C VAL A 251 -25.03 -2.00 -32.03
N GLU A 252 -24.55 -1.18 -32.96
CA GLU A 252 -25.41 -0.52 -33.95
C GLU A 252 -26.10 -1.56 -34.85
N ASP A 253 -25.37 -2.59 -35.30
CA ASP A 253 -25.90 -3.70 -36.13
C ASP A 253 -26.26 -4.97 -35.34
N LEU A 254 -26.65 -4.85 -34.06
CA LEU A 254 -26.70 -5.98 -33.11
C LEU A 254 -27.52 -7.19 -33.59
N GLY A 255 -28.61 -6.98 -34.35
CA GLY A 255 -29.42 -8.06 -34.91
C GLY A 255 -28.67 -8.97 -35.90
N ILE A 256 -27.69 -8.43 -36.62
CA ILE A 256 -26.87 -9.12 -37.63
C ILE A 256 -25.51 -9.50 -37.04
N SER A 257 -24.94 -8.62 -36.21
CA SER A 257 -23.58 -8.77 -35.67
C SER A 257 -23.52 -9.73 -34.48
N ALA A 258 -24.54 -9.80 -33.60
CA ALA A 258 -24.49 -10.71 -32.44
C ALA A 258 -24.40 -12.21 -32.82
N PRO A 259 -25.17 -12.73 -33.82
CA PRO A 259 -24.99 -14.12 -34.26
C PRO A 259 -23.59 -14.39 -34.83
N LYS A 260 -23.05 -13.48 -35.65
CA LYS A 260 -21.70 -13.58 -36.23
C LYS A 260 -20.62 -13.58 -35.15
N LEU A 261 -20.75 -12.70 -34.16
CA LEU A 261 -19.85 -12.59 -33.02
C LEU A 261 -19.79 -13.90 -32.22
N VAL A 262 -20.95 -14.45 -31.87
CA VAL A 262 -21.06 -15.69 -31.08
C VAL A 262 -20.50 -16.89 -31.85
N ALA A 263 -20.82 -17.01 -33.14
CA ALA A 263 -20.25 -18.07 -33.99
C ALA A 263 -18.72 -17.95 -34.10
N GLY A 264 -18.21 -16.73 -34.32
CA GLY A 264 -16.76 -16.45 -34.37
C GLY A 264 -16.03 -16.78 -33.07
N LEU A 265 -16.62 -16.49 -31.91
CA LEU A 265 -16.09 -16.89 -30.61
C LEU A 265 -15.96 -18.42 -30.48
N ARG A 266 -16.95 -19.17 -30.98
CA ARG A 266 -16.94 -20.63 -31.00
C ARG A 266 -15.93 -21.22 -31.98
N GLU A 267 -15.64 -20.54 -33.08
CA GLU A 267 -14.58 -20.91 -34.02
C GLU A 267 -13.18 -20.63 -33.44
N GLY A 268 -12.97 -19.50 -32.75
CA GLY A 268 -11.70 -19.20 -32.08
C GLY A 268 -11.43 -20.05 -30.82
N ALA A 269 -12.45 -20.70 -30.26
CA ALA A 269 -12.39 -21.51 -29.04
C ALA A 269 -11.46 -22.74 -29.09
N HIS A 270 -10.89 -23.09 -30.25
CA HIS A 270 -9.99 -24.25 -30.40
C HIS A 270 -8.74 -24.20 -29.49
N THR A 271 -8.36 -23.01 -29.01
CA THR A 271 -7.18 -22.77 -28.17
C THR A 271 -7.42 -22.95 -26.66
N VAL A 272 -8.68 -23.01 -26.20
CA VAL A 272 -9.01 -22.94 -24.76
C VAL A 272 -9.22 -24.33 -24.12
N ARG A 273 -8.55 -24.57 -22.99
CA ARG A 273 -8.77 -25.78 -22.16
C ARG A 273 -10.06 -25.62 -21.33
N GLY A 274 -11.07 -26.43 -21.62
CA GLY A 274 -12.34 -26.46 -20.88
C GLY A 274 -13.33 -27.49 -21.45
N SER A 275 -14.54 -27.53 -20.90
CA SER A 275 -15.67 -28.34 -21.40
C SER A 275 -16.96 -27.50 -21.49
N GLY A 276 -17.93 -27.95 -22.30
CA GLY A 276 -19.24 -27.30 -22.42
C GLY A 276 -19.18 -25.84 -22.90
N LYS A 277 -20.07 -24.99 -22.36
CA LYS A 277 -20.18 -23.56 -22.72
C LYS A 277 -18.88 -22.79 -22.51
N GLN A 278 -18.18 -23.06 -21.41
CA GLN A 278 -16.93 -22.40 -21.06
C GLN A 278 -15.79 -22.72 -22.04
N LYS A 279 -15.85 -23.88 -22.72
CA LYS A 279 -14.97 -24.11 -23.86
C LYS A 279 -15.38 -23.25 -25.05
N ALA A 280 -16.66 -23.28 -25.43
CA ALA A 280 -17.16 -22.67 -26.66
C ALA A 280 -17.15 -21.13 -26.66
N TYR A 281 -17.36 -20.48 -25.52
CA TYR A 281 -17.47 -19.01 -25.44
C TYR A 281 -16.54 -18.41 -24.38
N GLY A 282 -15.64 -19.21 -23.80
CA GLY A 282 -14.76 -18.75 -22.72
C GLY A 282 -15.54 -18.29 -21.50
N GLY A 283 -15.39 -17.02 -21.14
CA GLY A 283 -16.21 -16.34 -20.12
C GLY A 283 -17.31 -15.40 -20.68
N PHE A 284 -17.50 -15.35 -21.99
CA PHE A 284 -18.38 -14.37 -22.64
C PHE A 284 -19.86 -14.60 -22.32
N ASP A 285 -20.28 -15.86 -22.18
CA ASP A 285 -21.65 -16.21 -21.77
C ASP A 285 -21.97 -15.68 -20.36
N THR A 286 -21.02 -15.80 -19.46
CA THR A 286 -21.11 -15.38 -18.07
C THR A 286 -21.12 -13.86 -17.94
N TRP A 287 -20.39 -13.16 -18.80
CA TRP A 287 -20.43 -11.70 -18.91
C TRP A 287 -21.77 -11.23 -19.49
N ALA A 288 -22.22 -11.80 -20.62
CA ALA A 288 -23.48 -11.43 -21.27
C ALA A 288 -24.71 -11.65 -20.37
N LEU A 289 -24.70 -12.70 -19.53
CA LEU A 289 -25.72 -12.94 -18.50
C LEU A 289 -25.68 -11.90 -17.35
N GLY A 290 -24.50 -11.34 -17.06
CA GLY A 290 -24.29 -10.32 -16.02
C GLY A 290 -24.66 -8.89 -16.43
N LEU A 291 -24.95 -8.65 -17.70
CA LEU A 291 -25.40 -7.34 -18.20
C LEU A 291 -26.74 -6.91 -17.54
N PRO A 292 -27.00 -5.59 -17.45
CA PRO A 292 -28.32 -5.05 -17.12
C PRO A 292 -29.41 -5.58 -18.06
N ASP A 293 -30.64 -5.70 -17.55
CA ASP A 293 -31.77 -6.12 -18.37
C ASP A 293 -32.13 -5.05 -19.41
N GLY A 294 -31.98 -5.41 -20.69
CA GLY A 294 -32.11 -4.46 -21.80
C GLY A 294 -31.98 -5.15 -23.14
N ALA A 295 -32.00 -4.37 -24.23
CA ALA A 295 -31.91 -4.92 -25.59
C ALA A 295 -30.61 -5.72 -25.78
N LEU A 296 -29.47 -5.19 -25.31
CA LEU A 296 -28.17 -5.82 -25.50
C LEU A 296 -28.12 -7.25 -24.95
N LYS A 297 -28.49 -7.40 -23.66
CA LYS A 297 -28.57 -8.70 -22.99
C LYS A 297 -29.47 -9.67 -23.74
N ARG A 298 -30.70 -9.25 -24.08
CA ARG A 298 -31.69 -10.10 -24.80
C ARG A 298 -31.19 -10.58 -26.15
N HIS A 299 -30.49 -9.74 -26.92
CA HIS A 299 -29.95 -10.13 -28.22
C HIS A 299 -28.74 -11.06 -28.09
N LEU A 300 -27.81 -10.77 -27.17
CA LEU A 300 -26.64 -11.60 -26.93
C LEU A 300 -27.01 -12.97 -26.36
N THR A 301 -27.88 -13.06 -25.36
CA THR A 301 -28.31 -14.36 -24.80
C THR A 301 -29.05 -15.19 -25.84
N LYS A 302 -29.97 -14.60 -26.62
CA LYS A 302 -30.65 -15.29 -27.73
C LYS A 302 -29.68 -15.75 -28.83
N ALA A 303 -28.63 -14.97 -29.13
CA ALA A 303 -27.60 -15.38 -30.09
C ALA A 303 -26.79 -16.59 -29.57
N ILE A 304 -26.39 -16.56 -28.29
CA ILE A 304 -25.71 -17.68 -27.61
C ILE A 304 -26.60 -18.92 -27.58
N GLU A 305 -27.87 -18.79 -27.20
CA GLU A 305 -28.85 -19.89 -27.17
C GLU A 305 -29.07 -20.52 -28.54
N ARG A 306 -29.19 -19.70 -29.60
CA ARG A 306 -29.34 -20.17 -30.98
C ARG A 306 -28.09 -20.89 -31.47
N ASP A 307 -26.90 -20.30 -31.30
CA ASP A 307 -25.64 -20.93 -31.74
C ASP A 307 -25.39 -22.24 -30.97
N MET A 308 -25.63 -22.25 -29.66
CA MET A 308 -25.60 -23.48 -28.85
C MET A 308 -26.53 -24.56 -29.41
N ALA A 309 -27.78 -24.20 -29.72
CA ALA A 309 -28.77 -25.14 -30.25
C ALA A 309 -28.37 -25.70 -31.62
N SER A 310 -27.82 -24.88 -32.51
CA SER A 310 -27.30 -25.33 -33.82
C SER A 310 -26.02 -26.16 -33.71
N ALA A 311 -25.13 -25.83 -32.77
CA ALA A 311 -23.88 -26.55 -32.55
C ALA A 311 -24.04 -27.83 -31.69
N GLY A 312 -25.26 -28.13 -31.24
CA GLY A 312 -25.54 -29.26 -30.34
C GLY A 312 -24.97 -29.10 -28.92
N ILE A 313 -24.47 -27.92 -28.57
CA ILE A 313 -23.81 -27.63 -27.29
C ILE A 313 -24.89 -27.51 -26.22
N GLY A 314 -24.90 -28.44 -25.27
CA GLY A 314 -25.90 -28.46 -24.19
C GLY A 314 -27.21 -29.18 -24.54
N ARG A 315 -27.29 -29.89 -25.67
CA ARG A 315 -28.32 -30.93 -25.81
C ARG A 315 -28.06 -32.02 -24.79
N THR A 316 -28.88 -32.06 -23.74
CA THR A 316 -29.19 -33.31 -23.05
C THR A 316 -29.74 -34.26 -24.11
N ILE A 317 -28.94 -35.23 -24.55
CA ILE A 317 -29.47 -36.29 -25.39
C ILE A 317 -30.44 -37.06 -24.49
N ARG A 318 -31.75 -36.84 -24.68
CA ARG A 318 -32.78 -37.80 -24.28
C ARG A 318 -32.61 -39.03 -25.18
N ILE A 319 -31.58 -39.83 -24.87
CA ILE A 319 -31.64 -41.26 -25.16
C ILE A 319 -32.85 -41.72 -24.34
N ALA A 320 -33.81 -42.38 -24.98
CA ALA A 320 -34.86 -43.08 -24.24
C ALA A 320 -34.15 -43.99 -23.22
N PRO A 321 -34.58 -44.02 -21.94
CA PRO A 321 -33.86 -44.78 -20.94
C PRO A 321 -33.87 -46.26 -21.34
N ALA A 322 -32.71 -46.76 -21.79
CA ALA A 322 -32.47 -48.19 -21.80
C ALA A 322 -32.59 -48.66 -20.35
N GLU A 323 -33.37 -49.71 -20.14
CA GLU A 323 -33.82 -50.16 -18.82
C GLU A 323 -32.60 -50.51 -17.94
N GLY A 324 -32.30 -49.62 -16.99
CA GLY A 324 -31.12 -49.72 -16.12
C GLY A 324 -31.11 -48.61 -15.09
N SER A 325 -31.17 -48.98 -13.80
CA SER A 325 -31.31 -48.10 -12.64
C SER A 325 -30.03 -47.32 -12.28
N GLY A 326 -29.48 -46.59 -13.24
CA GLY A 326 -28.23 -45.83 -13.09
C GLY A 326 -28.39 -44.48 -12.40
N ILE A 327 -27.64 -44.25 -11.31
CA ILE A 327 -27.57 -42.96 -10.61
C ILE A 327 -26.52 -42.07 -11.31
N SER A 328 -26.94 -40.94 -11.88
CA SER A 328 -25.99 -40.02 -12.54
C SER A 328 -24.95 -39.45 -11.56
N LEU A 329 -23.75 -39.10 -12.02
CA LEU A 329 -22.71 -38.49 -11.17
C LEU A 329 -23.21 -37.27 -10.36
N SER A 330 -24.12 -36.46 -10.93
CA SER A 330 -24.73 -35.32 -10.22
C SER A 330 -25.66 -35.76 -9.09
N LYS A 331 -26.47 -36.80 -9.29
CA LYS A 331 -27.36 -37.34 -8.24
C LYS A 331 -26.56 -38.09 -7.17
N ALA A 332 -25.52 -38.83 -7.57
CA ALA A 332 -24.57 -39.45 -6.65
C ALA A 332 -23.85 -38.40 -5.78
N ALA A 333 -23.39 -37.29 -6.37
CA ALA A 333 -22.77 -36.18 -5.64
C ALA A 333 -23.74 -35.54 -4.62
N GLN A 334 -25.02 -35.40 -4.99
CA GLN A 334 -26.07 -34.93 -4.08
C GLN A 334 -26.32 -35.92 -2.92
N MET A 335 -26.41 -37.23 -3.20
CA MET A 335 -26.61 -38.28 -2.19
C MET A 335 -25.43 -38.41 -1.23
N ILE A 336 -24.20 -38.21 -1.71
CA ILE A 336 -22.96 -38.23 -0.91
C ILE A 336 -22.73 -36.87 -0.21
N GLY A 337 -23.42 -35.80 -0.61
CA GLY A 337 -23.20 -34.44 -0.11
C GLY A 337 -21.80 -33.93 -0.44
N THR A 338 -21.43 -33.94 -1.73
CA THR A 338 -20.10 -33.55 -2.25
C THR A 338 -20.23 -32.97 -3.67
N HIS A 339 -19.12 -32.56 -4.29
CA HIS A 339 -19.11 -32.04 -5.67
C HIS A 339 -18.96 -33.15 -6.72
N VAL A 340 -19.51 -32.94 -7.93
CA VAL A 340 -19.50 -33.93 -9.03
C VAL A 340 -18.09 -34.34 -9.44
N ASP A 341 -17.13 -33.41 -9.42
CA ASP A 341 -15.73 -33.71 -9.74
C ASP A 341 -15.01 -34.52 -8.67
N TRP A 342 -15.46 -34.49 -7.41
CA TRP A 342 -14.97 -35.37 -6.35
C TRP A 342 -15.40 -36.81 -6.63
N VAL A 343 -16.71 -37.02 -6.87
CA VAL A 343 -17.28 -38.35 -7.22
C VAL A 343 -16.57 -38.93 -8.44
N ARG A 344 -16.35 -38.12 -9.48
CA ARG A 344 -15.59 -38.50 -10.67
C ARG A 344 -14.15 -38.89 -10.34
N ARG A 345 -13.41 -38.09 -9.56
CA ARG A 345 -11.98 -38.34 -9.31
C ARG A 345 -11.78 -39.62 -8.52
N VAL A 346 -12.51 -39.80 -7.42
CA VAL A 346 -12.40 -41.00 -6.56
C VAL A 346 -12.87 -42.25 -7.31
N ALA A 347 -13.93 -42.17 -8.12
CA ALA A 347 -14.35 -43.30 -8.95
C ALA A 347 -13.32 -43.66 -10.06
N VAL A 348 -12.58 -42.69 -10.60
CA VAL A 348 -11.47 -42.98 -11.53
C VAL A 348 -10.26 -43.58 -10.80
N GLU A 349 -9.91 -43.07 -9.64
CA GLU A 349 -8.80 -43.52 -8.80
C GLU A 349 -8.99 -44.97 -8.31
N LYS A 350 -10.19 -45.29 -7.82
CA LYS A 350 -10.60 -46.66 -7.43
C LYS A 350 -10.88 -47.57 -8.64
N LYS A 351 -10.58 -47.13 -9.88
CA LYS A 351 -10.79 -47.85 -11.15
C LYS A 351 -12.24 -48.28 -11.43
N ILE A 352 -13.21 -47.63 -10.79
CA ILE A 352 -14.65 -47.80 -11.00
C ILE A 352 -15.08 -47.18 -12.36
N ILE A 353 -14.34 -46.16 -12.83
CA ILE A 353 -14.49 -45.53 -14.14
C ILE A 353 -13.12 -45.43 -14.81
N GLU A 354 -13.03 -45.73 -16.11
CA GLU A 354 -11.73 -45.66 -16.82
C GLU A 354 -11.20 -44.22 -17.02
N PRO A 355 -9.89 -43.98 -16.78
CA PRO A 355 -9.24 -42.71 -17.07
C PRO A 355 -9.00 -42.49 -18.59
N ARG A 356 -10.05 -42.04 -19.29
CA ARG A 356 -10.10 -41.47 -20.67
C ARG A 356 -9.98 -42.43 -21.88
N ARG A 357 -11.01 -42.38 -22.73
CA ARG A 357 -10.90 -41.98 -24.17
C ARG A 357 -12.06 -41.04 -24.53
N ARG A 358 -11.93 -40.22 -25.57
CA ARG A 358 -12.90 -39.17 -26.01
C ARG A 358 -14.40 -39.59 -25.94
N TRP A 359 -15.08 -39.36 -24.82
CA TRP A 359 -16.50 -39.71 -24.65
C TRP A 359 -17.42 -38.68 -25.33
N LYS A 360 -18.11 -39.10 -26.40
CA LYS A 360 -19.17 -38.31 -27.05
C LYS A 360 -20.47 -38.39 -26.22
N GLY A 361 -20.72 -37.40 -25.36
CA GLY A 361 -22.07 -37.02 -24.90
C GLY A 361 -22.86 -37.95 -23.97
N ALA A 362 -22.42 -39.19 -23.71
CA ALA A 362 -23.12 -40.10 -22.81
C ALA A 362 -22.96 -39.70 -21.32
N PRO A 363 -24.03 -39.63 -20.51
CA PRO A 363 -23.94 -39.39 -19.08
C PRO A 363 -23.41 -40.63 -18.35
N ILE A 364 -22.47 -40.45 -17.43
CA ILE A 364 -21.97 -41.54 -16.57
C ILE A 364 -22.98 -41.81 -15.45
N THR A 365 -23.37 -43.08 -15.33
CA THR A 365 -24.23 -43.60 -14.27
C THR A 365 -23.47 -44.58 -13.38
N LEU A 366 -23.68 -44.50 -12.08
CA LEU A 366 -23.16 -45.39 -11.04
C LEU A 366 -24.31 -46.28 -10.51
N SER A 367 -23.99 -47.48 -10.01
CA SER A 367 -24.96 -48.25 -9.23
C SER A 367 -25.10 -47.67 -7.82
N GLU A 368 -26.20 -47.99 -7.15
CA GLU A 368 -26.44 -47.57 -5.75
C GLU A 368 -25.36 -48.10 -4.80
N GLN A 369 -24.90 -49.35 -5.02
CA GLN A 369 -23.77 -49.94 -4.30
C GLN A 369 -22.47 -49.13 -4.50
N THR A 370 -22.21 -48.63 -5.71
CA THR A 370 -21.07 -47.75 -5.98
C THR A 370 -21.19 -46.41 -5.25
N VAL A 371 -22.39 -45.82 -5.19
CA VAL A 371 -22.62 -44.57 -4.45
C VAL A 371 -22.36 -44.75 -2.95
N GLU A 372 -22.75 -45.88 -2.37
CA GLU A 372 -22.47 -46.20 -0.96
C GLU A 372 -20.96 -46.43 -0.69
N ILE A 373 -20.24 -47.10 -1.58
CA ILE A 373 -18.77 -47.22 -1.50
C ILE A 373 -18.12 -45.83 -1.47
N LEU A 374 -18.52 -44.95 -2.41
CA LEU A 374 -18.01 -43.58 -2.47
C LEU A 374 -18.43 -42.74 -1.26
N ARG A 375 -19.58 -43.01 -0.64
CA ARG A 375 -19.99 -42.34 0.61
C ARG A 375 -19.04 -42.67 1.77
N ARG A 376 -18.73 -43.96 1.96
CA ARG A 376 -17.78 -44.41 3.00
C ARG A 376 -16.37 -43.87 2.78
N GLU A 377 -15.92 -43.82 1.52
CA GLU A 377 -14.65 -43.20 1.15
C GLU A 377 -14.60 -41.70 1.52
N LYS A 378 -15.67 -40.93 1.27
CA LYS A 378 -15.74 -39.51 1.68
C LYS A 378 -15.49 -39.34 3.18
N ASP A 379 -16.10 -40.18 3.99
CA ASP A 379 -16.05 -40.06 5.46
C ASP A 379 -14.68 -40.48 6.03
N ALA A 380 -13.85 -41.20 5.25
CA ALA A 380 -12.46 -41.52 5.58
C ALA A 380 -11.44 -40.42 5.21
N TRP A 381 -11.82 -39.40 4.43
CA TRP A 381 -10.88 -38.38 3.96
C TRP A 381 -10.69 -37.24 4.97
N LEU A 382 -9.45 -36.83 5.16
CA LEU A 382 -9.05 -35.78 6.10
C LEU A 382 -9.45 -34.40 5.57
N ASN A 383 -9.81 -33.50 6.50
CA ASN A 383 -10.04 -32.09 6.20
C ASN A 383 -8.73 -31.29 6.34
N LEU A 384 -8.77 -29.98 6.09
CA LEU A 384 -7.57 -29.14 6.13
C LEU A 384 -6.92 -29.13 7.52
N GLU A 385 -7.75 -29.04 8.56
CA GLU A 385 -7.33 -28.95 9.96
C GLU A 385 -6.71 -30.28 10.44
N THR A 386 -7.37 -31.41 10.18
CA THR A 386 -6.87 -32.74 10.57
C THR A 386 -5.64 -33.15 9.78
N THR A 387 -5.51 -32.72 8.51
CA THR A 387 -4.29 -32.96 7.73
C THR A 387 -3.12 -32.12 8.23
N ALA A 388 -3.35 -30.85 8.57
CA ALA A 388 -2.33 -29.98 9.16
C ALA A 388 -1.84 -30.54 10.51
N ALA A 389 -2.77 -31.01 11.35
CA ALA A 389 -2.46 -31.69 12.62
C ALA A 389 -1.63 -32.97 12.41
N ARG A 390 -2.03 -33.85 11.47
CA ARG A 390 -1.29 -35.09 11.13
C ARG A 390 0.11 -34.82 10.58
N LEU A 391 0.31 -33.72 9.85
CA LEU A 391 1.62 -33.27 9.40
C LEU A 391 2.41 -32.47 10.45
N ARG A 392 1.82 -32.16 11.62
CA ARG A 392 2.38 -31.33 12.69
C ARG A 392 2.82 -29.94 12.19
N ILE A 393 1.99 -29.31 11.35
CA ILE A 393 2.19 -27.96 10.80
C ILE A 393 0.96 -27.08 10.98
N ASP A 394 1.12 -25.76 10.85
CA ASP A 394 -0.01 -24.84 10.88
C ASP A 394 -0.83 -24.85 9.57
N VAL A 395 -2.10 -24.42 9.67
CA VAL A 395 -3.06 -24.42 8.56
C VAL A 395 -2.63 -23.50 7.40
N TYR A 396 -1.82 -22.46 7.64
CA TYR A 396 -1.33 -21.57 6.61
C TYR A 396 -0.13 -22.16 5.85
N ALA A 397 0.83 -22.80 6.54
CA ALA A 397 1.87 -23.61 5.91
C ALA A 397 1.27 -24.73 5.04
N MET A 398 0.23 -25.40 5.55
CA MET A 398 -0.53 -26.42 4.82
C MET A 398 -1.13 -25.88 3.52
N ARG A 399 -1.84 -24.74 3.57
CA ARG A 399 -2.37 -24.06 2.36
C ARG A 399 -1.26 -23.71 1.35
N ARG A 400 -0.06 -23.36 1.81
CA ARG A 400 1.08 -23.05 0.92
C ARG A 400 1.68 -24.30 0.26
N LEU A 401 1.69 -25.46 0.92
CA LEU A 401 2.11 -26.73 0.30
C LEU A 401 1.15 -27.16 -0.81
N LEU A 402 -0.16 -27.03 -0.56
CA LEU A 402 -1.22 -27.29 -1.54
C LEU A 402 -1.16 -26.31 -2.72
N GLY A 403 -1.04 -25.00 -2.43
CA GLY A 403 -0.93 -23.96 -3.47
C GLY A 403 0.34 -24.06 -4.33
N ALA A 404 1.44 -24.57 -3.77
CA ALA A 404 2.67 -24.87 -4.50
C ALA A 404 2.66 -26.23 -5.23
N ARG A 405 1.60 -27.04 -5.07
CA ARG A 405 1.48 -28.41 -5.61
C ARG A 405 2.61 -29.34 -5.19
N HIS A 406 3.06 -29.22 -3.94
CA HIS A 406 3.98 -30.18 -3.32
C HIS A 406 3.24 -31.32 -2.63
N LEU A 407 1.99 -31.05 -2.24
CA LEU A 407 1.00 -32.01 -1.78
C LEU A 407 -0.28 -31.80 -2.58
N ASP A 408 -0.93 -32.88 -3.01
CA ASP A 408 -2.19 -32.82 -3.75
C ASP A 408 -3.40 -32.90 -2.82
N GLY A 409 -4.51 -32.31 -3.24
CA GLY A 409 -5.79 -32.34 -2.52
C GLY A 409 -6.96 -32.03 -3.45
N ILE A 410 -8.18 -32.27 -2.99
CA ILE A 410 -9.41 -31.89 -3.67
C ILE A 410 -10.03 -30.68 -2.95
N THR A 411 -10.27 -29.60 -3.69
CA THR A 411 -11.13 -28.49 -3.28
C THR A 411 -12.51 -28.59 -3.94
N ALA A 412 -13.47 -27.87 -3.37
CA ALA A 412 -14.78 -27.63 -3.97
C ALA A 412 -14.78 -26.43 -4.96
N ASP A 413 -13.62 -26.05 -5.52
CA ASP A 413 -13.43 -24.74 -6.18
C ASP A 413 -14.23 -24.56 -7.48
N ASN A 414 -15.44 -24.03 -7.33
CA ASN A 414 -15.91 -22.95 -8.19
C ASN A 414 -15.52 -21.61 -7.51
N PRO A 415 -14.75 -20.70 -8.15
CA PRO A 415 -14.28 -19.45 -7.54
C PRO A 415 -15.35 -18.37 -7.25
N ARG A 416 -16.56 -18.76 -6.83
CA ARG A 416 -17.75 -17.89 -6.76
C ARG A 416 -18.42 -17.79 -5.38
N PHE A 417 -17.85 -18.37 -4.34
CA PHE A 417 -18.32 -18.23 -2.95
C PHE A 417 -17.18 -17.92 -1.96
N GLU A 418 -16.43 -16.84 -2.22
CA GLU A 418 -15.66 -16.16 -1.17
C GLU A 418 -16.57 -15.28 -0.29
N ALA A 419 -17.56 -15.92 0.35
CA ALA A 419 -18.31 -15.37 1.47
C ALA A 419 -18.80 -16.51 2.37
N THR A 420 -18.73 -16.30 3.69
CA THR A 420 -19.40 -17.08 4.76
C THR A 420 -19.11 -18.57 4.97
N SER A 421 -18.21 -19.26 4.23
CA SER A 421 -17.75 -20.63 4.60
C SER A 421 -16.37 -20.95 4.00
N GLY A 422 -15.23 -20.81 4.69
CA GLY A 422 -14.98 -21.22 6.08
C GLY A 422 -14.22 -22.55 6.10
N ALA A 423 -12.89 -22.49 5.92
CA ALA A 423 -11.81 -23.48 6.08
C ALA A 423 -11.98 -24.97 5.66
N HIS A 424 -13.13 -25.60 5.92
CA HIS A 424 -13.40 -27.03 5.86
C HIS A 424 -13.61 -27.64 4.46
N GLN A 425 -13.20 -26.97 3.37
CA GLN A 425 -13.50 -27.41 1.99
C GLN A 425 -12.43 -28.28 1.33
N TRP A 426 -11.20 -28.31 1.85
CA TRP A 426 -10.17 -29.24 1.35
C TRP A 426 -10.45 -30.66 1.86
N ARG A 427 -10.34 -31.64 0.98
CA ARG A 427 -10.34 -33.07 1.31
C ARG A 427 -9.08 -33.72 0.75
N ILE A 428 -8.37 -34.46 1.60
CA ILE A 428 -7.08 -35.07 1.31
C ILE A 428 -7.14 -36.51 1.82
N SER A 429 -6.79 -37.48 0.97
CA SER A 429 -6.80 -38.89 1.38
C SER A 429 -5.64 -39.16 2.35
N PRO A 430 -5.80 -40.02 3.37
CA PRO A 430 -4.69 -40.40 4.26
C PRO A 430 -3.46 -40.91 3.51
N GLU A 431 -3.67 -41.71 2.45
CA GLU A 431 -2.62 -42.28 1.61
C GLU A 431 -1.83 -41.20 0.86
N THR A 432 -2.48 -40.10 0.47
CA THR A 432 -1.83 -38.95 -0.16
C THR A 432 -0.87 -38.24 0.81
N VAL A 433 -1.23 -38.19 2.10
CA VAL A 433 -0.41 -37.62 3.18
C VAL A 433 0.77 -38.52 3.50
N ASP A 434 0.51 -39.83 3.67
CA ASP A 434 1.53 -40.81 4.03
C ASP A 434 2.55 -40.98 2.89
N GLY A 435 2.08 -41.12 1.64
CA GLY A 435 2.95 -41.16 0.47
C GLY A 435 3.70 -39.85 0.19
N PHE A 436 3.25 -38.71 0.72
CA PHE A 436 4.02 -37.46 0.69
C PHE A 436 5.15 -37.47 1.72
N ILE A 437 4.91 -37.96 2.94
CA ILE A 437 5.97 -38.17 3.95
C ILE A 437 6.99 -39.18 3.40
N GLU A 438 6.54 -40.26 2.77
CA GLU A 438 7.41 -41.28 2.17
C GLU A 438 8.33 -40.71 1.08
N ARG A 439 7.81 -39.91 0.14
CA ARG A 439 8.63 -39.24 -0.89
C ARG A 439 9.72 -38.33 -0.33
N LEU A 440 9.47 -37.68 0.82
CA LEU A 440 10.50 -36.90 1.50
C LEU A 440 11.51 -37.80 2.21
N THR A 441 11.02 -38.87 2.85
CA THR A 441 11.83 -39.90 3.53
C THR A 441 12.80 -40.61 2.56
N GLN A 442 12.39 -40.85 1.31
CA GLN A 442 13.23 -41.45 0.25
C GLN A 442 14.48 -40.63 -0.11
N THR A 443 14.61 -39.39 0.37
CA THR A 443 15.82 -38.56 0.21
C THR A 443 16.80 -38.68 1.39
N LEU A 444 16.62 -39.65 2.27
CA LEU A 444 17.48 -39.89 3.43
C LEU A 444 18.94 -40.17 3.01
N VAL A 445 19.86 -39.41 3.59
CA VAL A 445 21.30 -39.64 3.58
C VAL A 445 21.76 -39.52 5.03
N GLU A 446 21.99 -40.67 5.67
CA GLU A 446 22.32 -40.74 7.09
C GLU A 446 23.58 -39.93 7.42
N ASN A 447 23.53 -39.15 8.51
CA ASN A 447 24.63 -38.31 8.94
C ASN A 447 24.58 -38.05 10.45
N GLU A 448 25.71 -38.23 11.15
CA GLU A 448 25.82 -38.10 12.61
C GLU A 448 25.80 -36.64 13.12
N SER A 449 25.76 -35.66 12.22
CA SER A 449 25.74 -34.23 12.58
C SER A 449 24.45 -33.79 13.30
N PRO A 450 24.52 -32.76 14.18
CA PRO A 450 23.33 -32.16 14.78
C PRO A 450 22.36 -31.65 13.70
N SER A 451 21.11 -32.09 13.79
CA SER A 451 20.04 -31.80 12.84
C SER A 451 18.74 -31.45 13.57
N LEU A 452 17.97 -30.51 13.00
CA LEU A 452 16.69 -30.06 13.53
C LEU A 452 15.55 -30.68 12.70
N SER A 453 14.32 -30.71 13.23
CA SER A 453 13.18 -31.11 12.40
C SER A 453 13.03 -30.19 11.19
N LEU A 454 12.41 -30.69 10.12
CA LEU A 454 12.22 -29.96 8.86
C LEU A 454 11.51 -28.61 9.06
N VAL A 455 10.61 -28.54 10.05
CA VAL A 455 9.89 -27.33 10.44
C VAL A 455 10.84 -26.33 11.11
N GLU A 456 11.54 -26.74 12.17
CA GLU A 456 12.50 -25.91 12.92
C GLU A 456 13.67 -25.45 12.04
N ALA A 457 14.24 -26.36 11.24
CA ALA A 457 15.33 -26.06 10.33
C ALA A 457 14.92 -25.03 9.26
N SER A 458 13.68 -25.08 8.77
CA SER A 458 13.17 -24.06 7.84
C SER A 458 13.10 -22.67 8.49
N PHE A 459 12.65 -22.61 9.76
CA PHE A 459 12.60 -21.39 10.54
C PHE A 459 14.01 -20.83 10.83
N ALA A 460 14.92 -21.67 11.33
CA ALA A 460 16.32 -21.32 11.59
C ALA A 460 17.09 -20.88 10.32
N ALA A 461 16.75 -21.45 9.15
CA ALA A 461 17.29 -21.00 7.86
C ALA A 461 16.65 -19.69 7.34
N SER A 462 15.64 -19.15 8.02
CA SER A 462 14.79 -18.04 7.53
C SER A 462 14.21 -18.31 6.13
N LYS A 463 13.63 -19.51 5.94
CA LYS A 463 12.95 -19.95 4.71
C LYS A 463 11.57 -20.49 5.03
N SER A 464 10.60 -20.26 4.14
CA SER A 464 9.30 -20.91 4.26
C SER A 464 9.46 -22.42 4.07
N LEU A 465 8.83 -23.22 4.92
CA LEU A 465 8.77 -24.69 4.84
C LEU A 465 8.54 -25.21 3.41
N THR A 466 7.59 -24.61 2.68
CA THR A 466 7.29 -24.92 1.26
C THR A 466 8.53 -24.87 0.35
N SER A 467 9.45 -23.92 0.58
CA SER A 467 10.69 -23.79 -0.20
C SER A 467 11.72 -24.86 0.16
N VAL A 468 11.76 -25.30 1.42
CA VAL A 468 12.69 -26.35 1.88
C VAL A 468 12.20 -27.71 1.39
N VAL A 469 10.91 -28.00 1.56
CA VAL A 469 10.22 -29.15 0.93
C VAL A 469 10.46 -29.17 -0.58
N GLY A 470 10.35 -28.01 -1.25
CA GLY A 470 10.62 -27.91 -2.68
C GLY A 470 12.07 -28.21 -3.08
N LEU A 471 13.07 -27.92 -2.24
CA LEU A 471 14.47 -28.31 -2.48
C LEU A 471 14.68 -29.82 -2.31
N ILE A 472 14.00 -30.43 -1.34
CA ILE A 472 14.03 -31.89 -1.10
C ILE A 472 13.41 -32.62 -2.30
N LEU A 473 12.21 -32.23 -2.72
CA LEU A 473 11.52 -32.82 -3.88
C LEU A 473 12.25 -32.60 -5.22
N ARG A 474 13.21 -31.67 -5.30
CA ARG A 474 14.10 -31.46 -6.46
C ARG A 474 15.46 -32.17 -6.34
N GLY A 475 15.73 -32.88 -5.24
CA GLY A 475 17.02 -33.53 -4.99
C GLY A 475 18.17 -32.56 -4.74
N HIS A 476 17.90 -31.29 -4.39
CA HIS A 476 18.93 -30.31 -4.03
C HIS A 476 19.24 -30.29 -2.53
N LEU A 477 18.39 -30.92 -1.72
CA LEU A 477 18.53 -31.09 -0.27
C LEU A 477 18.11 -32.53 0.09
N SER A 478 18.79 -33.15 1.04
CA SER A 478 18.48 -34.49 1.56
C SER A 478 17.98 -34.42 2.99
N VAL A 479 17.15 -35.39 3.40
CA VAL A 479 16.86 -35.65 4.82
C VAL A 479 18.10 -36.29 5.44
N CYS A 480 18.50 -35.88 6.64
CA CYS A 480 19.74 -36.33 7.29
C CYS A 480 19.51 -37.42 8.35
N ALA A 481 18.33 -37.42 8.97
CA ALA A 481 17.91 -38.44 9.94
C ALA A 481 16.37 -38.50 10.02
N ILE A 482 15.85 -39.60 10.57
CA ILE A 482 14.42 -39.77 10.89
C ILE A 482 14.30 -39.95 12.40
N ASP A 483 13.42 -39.18 13.03
CA ASP A 483 13.02 -39.39 14.41
C ASP A 483 11.84 -40.37 14.44
N HIS A 484 12.01 -41.54 15.05
CA HIS A 484 10.95 -42.54 15.15
C HIS A 484 9.91 -42.23 16.24
N ASN A 485 10.21 -41.31 17.16
CA ASN A 485 9.32 -40.90 18.24
C ASN A 485 8.46 -39.67 17.88
N ALA A 486 8.73 -39.04 16.73
CA ALA A 486 7.98 -37.88 16.24
C ALA A 486 7.10 -38.21 15.03
N GLU A 487 6.04 -37.43 14.86
CA GLU A 487 5.03 -37.62 13.80
C GLU A 487 5.11 -36.55 12.70
N GLY A 488 4.42 -36.79 11.58
CA GLY A 488 4.23 -35.80 10.52
C GLY A 488 5.54 -35.37 9.86
N LEU A 489 5.73 -34.06 9.65
CA LEU A 489 6.98 -33.48 9.13
C LEU A 489 8.02 -33.21 10.23
N ALA A 490 7.63 -33.24 11.51
CA ALA A 490 8.57 -33.05 12.62
C ALA A 490 9.59 -34.21 12.72
N ARG A 491 9.22 -35.40 12.21
CA ARG A 491 10.08 -36.58 12.17
C ARG A 491 11.26 -36.49 11.22
N LEU A 492 11.18 -35.65 10.18
CA LEU A 492 12.23 -35.55 9.16
C LEU A 492 13.24 -34.53 9.64
N LYS A 493 14.51 -34.90 9.81
CA LYS A 493 15.56 -33.97 10.28
C LYS A 493 16.46 -33.53 9.13
N VAL A 494 16.82 -32.25 9.10
CA VAL A 494 17.73 -31.65 8.10
C VAL A 494 18.68 -30.65 8.78
N ARG A 495 19.85 -30.41 8.18
CA ARG A 495 20.82 -29.43 8.71
C ARG A 495 20.59 -28.04 8.09
N VAL A 496 20.63 -27.01 8.92
CA VAL A 496 20.44 -25.60 8.51
C VAL A 496 21.52 -25.15 7.50
N VAL A 497 22.73 -25.70 7.61
CA VAL A 497 23.83 -25.44 6.66
C VAL A 497 23.54 -25.98 5.26
N ASP A 498 22.93 -27.16 5.15
CA ASP A 498 22.63 -27.78 3.85
C ASP A 498 21.50 -27.02 3.14
N ILE A 499 20.53 -26.48 3.87
CA ILE A 499 19.50 -25.58 3.29
C ILE A 499 20.16 -24.36 2.63
N LYS A 500 21.18 -23.76 3.26
CA LYS A 500 21.91 -22.61 2.70
C LYS A 500 22.73 -23.00 1.46
N ALA A 501 23.39 -24.16 1.48
CA ALA A 501 24.16 -24.67 0.34
C ALA A 501 23.27 -25.06 -0.86
N ALA A 502 22.15 -25.74 -0.61
CA ALA A 502 21.15 -26.10 -1.62
C ALA A 502 20.61 -24.87 -2.37
N LEU A 503 20.35 -23.77 -1.64
CA LEU A 503 19.91 -22.49 -2.21
C LEU A 503 20.97 -21.75 -3.04
N GLN A 504 22.25 -22.08 -2.88
CA GLN A 504 23.32 -21.58 -3.76
C GLN A 504 23.43 -22.42 -5.03
N LYS A 505 23.34 -23.76 -4.92
CA LYS A 505 23.31 -24.68 -6.07
C LYS A 505 22.14 -24.39 -7.03
N ASP A 506 20.96 -24.04 -6.49
CA ASP A 506 19.74 -23.67 -7.24
C ASP A 506 19.87 -22.37 -8.08
N ARG A 507 21.00 -21.63 -8.01
CA ARG A 507 21.17 -20.29 -8.65
C ARG A 507 22.20 -20.17 -9.80
N GLY A 508 23.24 -21.00 -9.83
CA GLY A 508 24.31 -20.91 -10.85
C GLY A 508 25.09 -19.58 -10.88
N ASP A 509 25.62 -19.20 -12.04
CA ASP A 509 26.54 -18.06 -12.23
C ASP A 509 25.88 -16.66 -12.29
N MET A 510 24.56 -16.58 -12.18
CA MET A 510 23.83 -15.32 -12.31
C MET A 510 23.97 -14.44 -11.06
N ARG A 511 24.57 -13.26 -11.20
CA ARG A 511 24.61 -12.22 -10.18
C ARG A 511 23.31 -11.42 -10.23
N THR A 512 22.71 -11.15 -9.07
CA THR A 512 21.58 -10.23 -8.97
C THR A 512 22.02 -8.79 -9.23
N PHE A 513 21.05 -7.93 -9.59
CA PHE A 513 21.29 -6.50 -9.81
C PHE A 513 22.11 -5.79 -8.71
N LEU A 514 21.90 -6.14 -7.43
CA LEU A 514 22.64 -5.53 -6.32
C LEU A 514 24.08 -6.04 -6.22
N GLU A 515 24.29 -7.35 -6.43
CA GLU A 515 25.64 -7.96 -6.44
C GLU A 515 26.48 -7.37 -7.58
N ALA A 516 25.89 -7.28 -8.79
CA ALA A 516 26.54 -6.68 -9.95
C ALA A 516 26.87 -5.18 -9.74
N SER A 517 25.97 -4.41 -9.13
CA SER A 517 26.20 -2.98 -8.82
C SER A 517 27.40 -2.78 -7.89
N ALA A 518 27.54 -3.63 -6.87
CA ALA A 518 28.66 -3.60 -5.94
C ALA A 518 29.98 -3.98 -6.63
N GLU A 519 29.96 -5.00 -7.50
CA GLU A 519 31.14 -5.54 -8.19
C GLU A 519 31.76 -4.56 -9.21
N ILE A 520 30.93 -3.76 -9.89
CA ILE A 520 31.39 -2.65 -10.74
C ILE A 520 31.73 -1.36 -9.96
N GLY A 521 31.44 -1.30 -8.65
CA GLY A 521 31.76 -0.15 -7.80
C GLY A 521 30.81 1.04 -7.94
N LEU A 522 29.54 0.80 -8.26
CA LEU A 522 28.51 1.84 -8.47
C LEU A 522 27.34 1.72 -7.48
N THR A 523 26.62 2.83 -7.29
CA THR A 523 25.33 2.78 -6.56
C THR A 523 24.31 2.00 -7.40
N PRO A 524 23.28 1.37 -6.79
CA PRO A 524 22.21 0.74 -7.57
C PRO A 524 21.44 1.68 -8.50
N ALA A 525 21.50 3.01 -8.26
CA ALA A 525 20.98 4.03 -9.15
C ALA A 525 21.91 4.27 -10.35
N ALA A 526 23.20 4.55 -10.11
CA ALA A 526 24.19 4.68 -11.19
C ALA A 526 24.28 3.41 -12.06
N ALA A 527 24.31 2.21 -11.45
CA ALA A 527 24.30 0.93 -12.16
C ALA A 527 23.04 0.69 -13.00
N LYS A 528 21.90 1.28 -12.59
CA LYS A 528 20.65 1.26 -13.39
C LYS A 528 20.81 2.14 -14.62
N GLU A 529 21.41 3.31 -14.49
CA GLU A 529 21.66 4.23 -15.61
C GLU A 529 22.73 3.68 -16.58
N VAL A 530 23.75 2.99 -16.08
CA VAL A 530 24.74 2.23 -16.88
C VAL A 530 24.07 1.14 -17.71
N ARG A 531 23.15 0.37 -17.13
CA ARG A 531 22.29 -0.58 -17.85
C ARG A 531 21.41 0.12 -18.89
N ASP A 532 20.71 1.18 -18.48
CA ASP A 532 19.75 1.89 -19.33
C ASP A 532 20.46 2.62 -20.50
N ALA A 533 21.75 2.93 -20.35
CA ALA A 533 22.65 3.42 -21.41
C ALA A 533 23.35 2.31 -22.23
N GLY A 534 23.13 1.03 -21.90
CA GLY A 534 23.61 -0.12 -22.68
C GLY A 534 25.02 -0.63 -22.36
N TYR A 535 25.71 -0.08 -21.36
CA TYR A 535 27.09 -0.47 -21.02
C TYR A 535 27.21 -1.80 -20.24
N LEU A 536 26.12 -2.31 -19.67
CA LEU A 536 26.10 -3.62 -18.97
C LEU A 536 24.77 -4.37 -19.21
N PRO A 537 24.77 -5.54 -19.89
CA PRO A 537 23.54 -6.22 -20.33
C PRO A 537 22.89 -7.06 -19.22
N PHE A 538 21.77 -6.57 -18.66
CA PHE A 538 20.97 -7.31 -17.66
C PHE A 538 19.81 -8.10 -18.27
N VAL A 539 19.65 -9.35 -17.84
CA VAL A 539 18.53 -10.24 -18.15
C VAL A 539 17.45 -10.15 -17.05
N LYS A 540 16.18 -10.26 -17.42
CA LYS A 540 15.05 -10.18 -16.48
C LYS A 540 14.51 -11.57 -16.12
N THR A 541 14.75 -12.01 -14.89
CA THR A 541 14.28 -13.28 -14.35
C THR A 541 13.10 -13.04 -13.41
N GLY A 542 11.88 -13.18 -13.94
CA GLY A 542 10.63 -12.89 -13.23
C GLY A 542 10.49 -11.41 -12.85
N ARG A 543 10.46 -11.11 -11.55
CA ARG A 543 10.41 -9.72 -11.01
C ARG A 543 11.79 -9.11 -10.74
N ARG A 544 12.90 -9.79 -11.05
CA ARG A 544 14.27 -9.33 -10.74
C ARG A 544 15.14 -9.25 -12.00
N TYR A 545 16.19 -8.43 -11.93
CA TYR A 545 17.25 -8.38 -12.94
C TYR A 545 18.49 -9.12 -12.44
N ALA A 546 19.18 -9.79 -13.36
CA ALA A 546 20.42 -10.50 -13.13
C ALA A 546 21.35 -10.40 -14.35
N VAL A 547 22.64 -10.59 -14.15
CA VAL A 547 23.70 -10.54 -15.20
C VAL A 547 24.72 -11.64 -14.91
N SER A 548 25.40 -12.15 -15.93
CA SER A 548 26.48 -13.13 -15.73
C SER A 548 27.73 -12.44 -15.21
N LYS A 549 28.56 -13.20 -14.48
CA LYS A 549 29.89 -12.76 -14.03
C LYS A 549 30.78 -12.31 -15.19
N GLN A 550 30.76 -13.02 -16.32
CA GLN A 550 31.55 -12.73 -17.52
C GLN A 550 31.32 -11.31 -18.09
N GLU A 551 30.10 -10.79 -18.06
CA GLU A 551 29.80 -9.44 -18.57
C GLU A 551 30.22 -8.34 -17.59
N ILE A 552 30.23 -8.63 -16.28
CA ILE A 552 30.79 -7.74 -15.26
C ILE A 552 32.31 -7.59 -15.43
N ASP A 553 33.01 -8.67 -15.77
CA ASP A 553 34.47 -8.66 -15.93
C ASP A 553 34.89 -7.82 -17.15
N LYS A 554 34.26 -8.04 -18.31
CA LYS A 554 34.45 -7.19 -19.51
C LYS A 554 34.28 -5.69 -19.23
N PHE A 555 33.33 -5.32 -18.37
CA PHE A 555 33.12 -3.92 -18.00
C PHE A 555 34.28 -3.36 -17.16
N ASN A 556 34.81 -4.14 -16.20
CA ASN A 556 35.89 -3.73 -15.31
C ASN A 556 37.28 -3.66 -15.98
N ASP A 557 37.45 -4.36 -17.10
CA ASP A 557 38.67 -4.31 -17.92
C ASP A 557 38.75 -2.99 -18.71
N LEU A 558 37.63 -2.54 -19.27
CA LEU A 558 37.56 -1.32 -20.09
C LEU A 558 37.37 -0.03 -19.27
N TYR A 559 36.66 -0.12 -18.15
CA TYR A 559 36.18 1.04 -17.40
C TYR A 559 36.54 0.98 -15.92
N THR A 560 36.72 2.17 -15.33
CA THR A 560 36.93 2.35 -13.90
C THR A 560 36.02 3.47 -13.37
N THR A 561 35.94 3.62 -12.05
CA THR A 561 35.13 4.64 -11.37
C THR A 561 35.99 5.47 -10.44
N SER A 562 35.60 6.72 -10.13
CA SER A 562 36.34 7.56 -9.19
C SER A 562 36.49 6.91 -7.80
N SER A 563 35.61 5.96 -7.43
CA SER A 563 35.77 5.15 -6.20
C SER A 563 36.89 4.11 -6.30
N LYS A 564 36.96 3.35 -7.41
CA LYS A 564 38.06 2.39 -7.63
C LYS A 564 39.40 3.09 -7.79
N LEU A 565 39.44 4.26 -8.43
CA LEU A 565 40.64 5.08 -8.52
C LEU A 565 41.08 5.64 -7.15
N ALA A 566 40.15 6.11 -6.32
CA ALA A 566 40.48 6.55 -4.97
C ALA A 566 41.08 5.42 -4.12
N GLU A 567 40.51 4.21 -4.19
CA GLU A 567 41.04 3.00 -3.53
C GLU A 567 42.44 2.63 -4.08
N THR A 568 42.62 2.65 -5.40
CA THR A 568 43.88 2.30 -6.08
C THR A 568 45.04 3.26 -5.77
N PHE A 569 44.74 4.54 -5.52
CA PHE A 569 45.74 5.59 -5.28
C PHE A 569 45.74 6.17 -3.86
N GLY A 570 45.04 5.53 -2.92
CA GLY A 570 45.01 5.95 -1.51
C GLY A 570 44.44 7.36 -1.27
N LEU A 571 43.54 7.82 -2.14
CA LEU A 571 42.95 9.17 -2.04
C LEU A 571 41.82 9.18 -0.98
N PRO A 572 41.60 10.29 -0.25
CA PRO A 572 40.63 10.36 0.86
C PRO A 572 39.17 10.03 0.50
N GLY A 573 38.84 10.06 -0.80
CA GLY A 573 37.55 9.59 -1.29
C GLY A 573 37.40 9.80 -2.79
N TRP A 574 36.30 9.27 -3.33
CA TRP A 574 35.97 9.36 -4.75
C TRP A 574 35.85 10.79 -5.28
N GLN A 575 35.49 11.76 -4.41
CA GLN A 575 35.44 13.19 -4.73
C GLN A 575 36.85 13.76 -4.96
N SER A 576 37.83 13.34 -4.17
CA SER A 576 39.24 13.73 -4.35
C SER A 576 39.79 13.17 -5.66
N ALA A 577 39.46 11.92 -6.00
CA ALA A 577 39.80 11.34 -7.30
C ALA A 577 39.13 12.08 -8.47
N ASP A 578 37.84 12.43 -8.36
CA ASP A 578 37.13 13.17 -9.41
C ASP A 578 37.70 14.59 -9.60
N GLN A 579 37.96 15.30 -8.51
CA GLN A 579 38.57 16.63 -8.55
C GLN A 579 40.01 16.57 -9.10
N LEU A 580 40.77 15.54 -8.74
CA LEU A 580 42.12 15.31 -9.26
C LEU A 580 42.11 15.05 -10.77
N LEU A 581 41.27 14.13 -11.26
CA LEU A 581 41.13 13.84 -12.69
C LEU A 581 40.68 15.05 -13.49
N ARG A 582 39.76 15.87 -12.96
CA ARG A 582 39.37 17.16 -13.55
C ARG A 582 40.52 18.16 -13.60
N THR A 583 41.37 18.18 -12.57
CA THR A 583 42.55 19.06 -12.49
C THR A 583 43.64 18.62 -13.48
N ILE A 584 43.76 17.30 -13.73
CA ILE A 584 44.66 16.74 -14.75
C ILE A 584 44.05 16.82 -16.17
N GLY A 585 42.72 17.00 -16.29
CA GLY A 585 42.01 17.21 -17.55
C GLY A 585 41.34 15.98 -18.17
N ILE A 586 41.33 14.84 -17.46
CA ILE A 586 40.72 13.58 -17.94
C ILE A 586 39.19 13.70 -17.94
N LYS A 587 38.55 13.23 -19.01
CA LYS A 587 37.08 13.34 -19.22
C LYS A 587 36.37 12.02 -18.95
N PRO A 588 35.14 12.06 -18.40
CA PRO A 588 34.34 10.86 -18.16
C PRO A 588 33.70 10.32 -19.44
N VAL A 589 33.55 8.99 -19.49
CA VAL A 589 32.95 8.23 -20.59
C VAL A 589 31.48 8.62 -20.76
N GLY A 590 31.08 8.94 -22.00
CA GLY A 590 29.70 9.28 -22.36
C GLY A 590 29.28 10.72 -22.00
N GLY A 591 30.12 11.51 -21.32
CA GLY A 591 29.86 12.93 -21.04
C GLY A 591 28.64 13.22 -20.16
N ARG A 592 28.05 12.19 -19.54
CA ARG A 592 26.90 12.28 -18.63
C ARG A 592 27.32 11.93 -17.22
N ASP A 593 26.60 12.49 -16.26
CA ASP A 593 26.74 12.18 -14.85
C ASP A 593 25.79 11.03 -14.48
N PHE A 594 26.30 9.92 -13.94
CA PHE A 594 25.51 8.74 -13.56
C PHE A 594 25.24 8.78 -12.05
N ASP A 595 24.11 9.35 -11.61
CA ASP A 595 23.79 9.61 -10.19
C ASP A 595 24.95 10.25 -9.40
N LYS A 596 25.51 11.35 -9.93
CA LYS A 596 26.67 12.09 -9.35
C LYS A 596 27.98 11.29 -9.31
N ARG A 597 28.09 10.23 -10.13
CA ARG A 597 29.30 9.42 -10.29
C ARG A 597 29.69 9.31 -11.75
N TYR A 598 31.00 9.32 -11.95
CA TYR A 598 31.62 9.25 -13.25
C TYR A 598 32.30 7.91 -13.48
N ILE A 599 32.24 7.46 -14.73
CA ILE A 599 32.93 6.30 -15.25
C ILE A 599 34.00 6.83 -16.19
N TYR A 600 35.22 6.33 -16.07
CA TYR A 600 36.36 6.77 -16.86
C TYR A 600 36.97 5.60 -17.62
N ASN A 601 37.71 5.90 -18.69
CA ASN A 601 38.59 4.91 -19.30
C ASN A 601 39.67 4.53 -18.27
N ARG A 602 39.89 3.22 -18.11
CA ARG A 602 40.73 2.73 -17.01
C ARG A 602 42.20 3.11 -17.14
N SER A 603 42.83 2.82 -18.28
CA SER A 603 44.25 3.05 -18.48
C SER A 603 44.61 4.54 -18.42
N GLU A 604 43.80 5.38 -19.09
CA GLU A 604 43.98 6.84 -19.16
C GLU A 604 43.97 7.49 -17.75
N SER A 605 43.08 7.03 -16.87
CA SER A 605 42.90 7.63 -15.54
C SER A 605 43.95 7.17 -14.52
N GLU A 606 44.40 5.92 -14.61
CA GLU A 606 45.41 5.38 -13.70
C GLU A 606 46.81 5.95 -13.97
N GLU A 607 47.13 6.27 -15.22
CA GLU A 607 48.39 6.91 -15.61
C GLU A 607 48.45 8.36 -15.10
N ALA A 608 47.36 9.12 -15.31
CA ALA A 608 47.22 10.51 -14.91
C ALA A 608 47.50 10.77 -13.41
N ILE A 609 46.92 9.96 -12.52
CA ILE A 609 47.00 10.18 -11.06
C ILE A 609 48.42 9.95 -10.50
N ARG A 610 49.18 8.99 -11.07
CA ARG A 610 50.55 8.68 -10.61
C ARG A 610 51.53 9.85 -10.76
N GLY A 611 51.25 10.80 -11.65
CA GLY A 611 52.10 11.97 -11.87
C GLY A 611 51.98 13.11 -10.84
N TRP A 612 51.04 13.05 -9.88
CA TRP A 612 50.62 14.25 -9.13
C TRP A 612 51.03 14.33 -7.65
N SER A 613 51.34 13.22 -6.97
CA SER A 613 51.43 13.15 -5.49
C SER A 613 52.73 13.69 -4.87
N GLY A 614 53.26 14.83 -5.35
CA GLY A 614 54.62 15.28 -5.07
C GLY A 614 54.85 16.35 -3.98
N SER A 615 53.82 16.97 -3.36
CA SER A 615 54.03 18.21 -2.57
C SER A 615 53.10 18.46 -1.36
N GLU A 616 53.72 18.64 -0.18
CA GLU A 616 53.31 19.37 1.06
C GLU A 616 52.07 18.92 1.89
N THR A 617 52.10 18.84 3.23
CA THR A 617 52.08 19.98 4.21
C THR A 617 52.18 19.51 5.69
N LYS A 618 52.43 20.43 6.66
CA LYS A 618 52.46 20.18 8.13
C LYS A 618 52.28 21.50 8.94
N ALA A 619 51.50 21.56 10.04
CA ALA A 619 51.50 22.69 11.00
C ALA A 619 50.72 22.43 12.33
N GLU A 620 51.34 22.67 13.50
CA GLU A 620 50.69 22.80 14.84
C GLU A 620 51.54 23.66 15.81
N SER A 621 50.89 24.43 16.71
CA SER A 621 51.30 24.81 18.10
C SER A 621 50.64 26.14 18.56
N TYR A 622 50.20 26.24 19.84
CA TYR A 622 50.09 27.46 20.68
C TYR A 622 49.20 27.25 21.93
N SER A 623 49.78 27.12 23.14
CA SER A 623 49.10 27.43 24.43
C SER A 623 50.05 27.37 25.64
N ALA A 624 50.28 28.49 26.33
CA ALA A 624 50.95 28.54 27.64
C ALA A 624 50.51 29.78 28.43
N GLY A 625 50.12 29.61 29.71
CA GLY A 625 49.93 30.74 30.65
C GLY A 625 48.60 30.86 31.41
N GLY A 626 47.70 29.84 31.43
CA GLY A 626 46.49 29.81 32.29
C GLY A 626 45.38 30.83 31.98
N TRP A 627 45.63 31.77 31.07
CA TRP A 627 44.62 32.70 30.56
C TRP A 627 44.07 32.19 29.24
N LEU A 628 42.75 32.06 29.19
CA LEU A 628 42.05 31.61 28.00
C LEU A 628 41.59 32.82 27.19
N THR A 629 41.80 32.77 25.87
CA THR A 629 41.10 33.69 24.95
C THR A 629 39.59 33.46 25.08
N ALA A 630 38.76 34.49 24.86
CA ALA A 630 37.31 34.33 24.90
C ALA A 630 36.81 33.12 24.07
N LYS A 631 37.39 32.89 22.89
CA LYS A 631 37.07 31.71 22.06
C LYS A 631 37.43 30.38 22.74
N HIS A 632 38.60 30.27 23.36
CA HIS A 632 39.02 29.03 24.04
C HIS A 632 38.23 28.79 25.34
N ALA A 633 37.97 29.84 26.11
CA ALA A 633 37.15 29.78 27.33
C ALA A 633 35.72 29.33 27.04
N LEU A 634 35.08 29.93 26.03
CA LEU A 634 33.71 29.59 25.64
C LEU A 634 33.64 28.17 25.04
N ASN A 635 34.66 27.71 24.32
CA ASN A 635 34.78 26.31 23.93
C ASN A 635 34.88 25.37 25.16
N LYS A 636 35.66 25.71 26.18
CA LYS A 636 35.79 24.92 27.43
C LYS A 636 34.47 24.87 28.23
N LEU A 637 33.65 25.91 28.12
CA LEU A 637 32.28 25.99 28.68
C LEU A 637 31.19 25.42 27.76
N GLN A 638 31.54 24.96 26.54
CA GLN A 638 30.58 24.57 25.49
C GLN A 638 29.52 25.65 25.16
N LEU A 639 29.86 26.94 25.32
CA LEU A 639 28.96 28.06 25.06
C LEU A 639 29.05 28.50 23.59
N PRO A 640 27.92 28.68 22.87
CA PRO A 640 27.90 29.39 21.60
C PRO A 640 28.50 30.79 21.76
N TYR A 641 29.36 31.21 20.82
CA TYR A 641 30.17 32.42 20.99
C TYR A 641 29.33 33.69 21.28
N GLY A 642 28.19 33.87 20.61
CA GLY A 642 27.28 34.99 20.87
C GLY A 642 26.74 35.00 22.31
N PHE A 643 26.14 33.90 22.76
CA PHE A 643 25.65 33.73 24.12
C PHE A 643 26.74 33.90 25.18
N GLY A 644 27.95 33.40 24.90
CA GLY A 644 29.11 33.61 25.75
C GLY A 644 29.49 35.08 25.91
N MET A 645 29.47 35.86 24.83
CA MET A 645 29.74 37.29 24.87
C MET A 645 28.63 38.09 25.57
N GLU A 646 27.36 37.67 25.46
CA GLU A 646 26.23 38.23 26.21
C GLU A 646 26.41 38.03 27.73
N LEU A 647 26.79 36.83 28.17
CA LEU A 647 27.05 36.50 29.59
C LEU A 647 28.26 37.25 30.16
N ILE A 648 29.28 37.52 29.33
CA ILE A 648 30.41 38.37 29.73
C ILE A 648 29.98 39.84 29.83
N ALA A 649 29.15 40.32 28.90
CA ALA A 649 28.65 41.70 28.90
C ALA A 649 27.74 42.00 30.10
N SER A 650 26.96 41.02 30.58
CA SER A 650 26.13 41.16 31.79
C SER A 650 26.86 40.86 33.10
N GLY A 651 28.15 40.52 33.05
CA GLY A 651 28.98 40.22 34.24
C GLY A 651 28.69 38.87 34.90
N ILE A 652 27.85 38.01 34.29
CA ILE A 652 27.55 36.66 34.80
C ILE A 652 28.76 35.72 34.59
N LEU A 653 29.54 35.93 33.52
CA LEU A 653 30.82 35.26 33.28
C LEU A 653 31.97 36.29 33.43
N PRO A 654 32.76 36.26 34.51
CA PRO A 654 33.81 37.26 34.75
C PRO A 654 34.88 37.27 33.66
N SER A 655 35.29 38.47 33.23
CA SER A 655 36.41 38.67 32.29
C SER A 655 37.22 39.90 32.65
N GLU A 656 38.51 39.88 32.31
CA GLU A 656 39.34 41.08 32.31
C GLU A 656 39.56 41.57 30.88
N ASP A 657 39.44 42.88 30.68
CA ASP A 657 39.95 43.54 29.47
C ASP A 657 41.47 43.76 29.60
N ASN A 658 42.23 43.41 28.56
CA ASN A 658 43.64 43.78 28.42
C ASN A 658 43.91 44.40 27.04
N SER A 659 45.17 44.78 26.77
CA SER A 659 45.59 45.39 25.50
C SER A 659 45.40 44.52 24.24
N ARG A 660 44.96 43.26 24.39
CA ARG A 660 44.63 42.31 23.31
C ARG A 660 43.17 41.82 23.38
N GLY A 661 42.31 42.47 24.17
CA GLY A 661 40.89 42.17 24.33
C GLY A 661 40.54 41.37 25.58
N ARG A 662 39.33 40.81 25.63
CA ARG A 662 38.83 40.06 26.80
C ARG A 662 39.50 38.71 26.94
N ARG A 663 40.11 38.51 28.11
CA ARG A 663 40.62 37.22 28.58
C ARG A 663 39.79 36.73 29.77
N LEU A 664 39.68 35.43 29.90
CA LEU A 664 39.03 34.81 31.06
C LEU A 664 40.07 34.03 31.85
N ASN A 665 40.04 34.21 33.16
CA ASN A 665 40.80 33.37 34.08
C ASN A 665 40.20 31.95 34.02
N GLU A 666 41.05 30.94 33.90
CA GLU A 666 40.66 29.54 33.92
C GLU A 666 39.90 29.17 35.20
N ASP A 667 40.21 29.79 36.34
CA ASP A 667 39.48 29.59 37.60
C ASP A 667 38.05 30.15 37.55
N ALA A 668 37.86 31.34 36.98
CA ALA A 668 36.52 31.93 36.80
C ALA A 668 35.67 31.11 35.80
N VAL A 669 36.30 30.50 34.81
CA VAL A 669 35.66 29.52 33.91
C VAL A 669 35.25 28.25 34.68
N ASN A 670 36.09 27.77 35.60
CA ASN A 670 35.79 26.61 36.43
C ASN A 670 34.69 26.91 37.48
N GLU A 671 34.60 28.15 38.00
CA GLU A 671 33.55 28.61 38.94
C GLU A 671 32.20 28.93 38.26
N PHE A 672 32.22 29.35 36.99
CA PHE A 672 31.00 29.50 36.19
C PHE A 672 30.38 28.13 35.89
N LYS A 673 31.22 27.14 35.54
CA LYS A 673 30.87 25.72 35.67
C LYS A 673 30.75 25.39 37.17
N SER A 674 30.12 24.28 37.56
CA SER A 674 29.74 24.00 38.97
C SER A 674 28.68 24.95 39.60
N ARG A 675 28.61 26.25 39.24
CA ARG A 675 27.52 27.16 39.68
C ARG A 675 26.33 27.19 38.73
N TYR A 676 26.58 27.24 37.42
CA TYR A 676 25.54 27.29 36.39
C TYR A 676 25.55 26.04 35.52
N ILE A 677 24.44 25.80 34.81
CA ILE A 677 24.33 24.78 33.77
C ILE A 677 23.66 25.35 32.53
N THR A 678 24.23 25.06 31.37
CA THR A 678 23.68 25.49 30.06
C THR A 678 22.60 24.50 29.59
N THR A 679 21.77 24.90 28.63
CA THR A 679 20.81 23.98 28.00
C THR A 679 21.47 22.82 27.25
N LEU A 680 22.70 23.01 26.78
CA LEU A 680 23.50 21.95 26.16
C LEU A 680 23.97 20.96 27.22
N GLU A 681 24.60 21.42 28.30
CA GLU A 681 25.08 20.58 29.40
C GLU A 681 23.93 19.89 30.15
N ALA A 682 22.80 20.56 30.34
CA ALA A 682 21.59 19.94 30.88
C ALA A 682 21.01 18.88 29.94
N GLY A 683 21.11 19.09 28.62
CA GLY A 683 20.78 18.08 27.60
C GLY A 683 21.68 16.86 27.71
N GLU A 684 23.01 17.06 27.77
CA GLU A 684 23.99 15.99 27.97
C GLU A 684 23.72 15.19 29.25
N LEU A 685 23.43 15.85 30.37
CA LEU A 685 23.12 15.17 31.64
C LEU A 685 21.76 14.43 31.63
N LEU A 686 20.85 14.76 30.72
CA LEU A 686 19.54 14.12 30.52
C LEU A 686 19.50 13.13 29.33
N GLY A 687 20.58 13.02 28.54
CA GLY A 687 20.60 12.29 27.26
C GLY A 687 19.88 13.01 26.09
N CYS A 688 19.23 14.14 26.35
CA CYS A 688 18.25 14.74 25.45
C CYS A 688 18.75 16.02 24.74
N SER A 689 18.02 16.45 23.70
CA SER A 689 18.33 17.72 23.02
C SER A 689 18.11 18.94 23.94
N ALA A 690 18.86 20.02 23.72
CA ALA A 690 18.72 21.28 24.47
C ALA A 690 17.26 21.81 24.56
N GLN A 691 16.45 21.63 23.50
CA GLN A 691 15.05 22.05 23.50
C GLN A 691 14.13 21.17 24.38
N LYS A 692 14.47 19.89 24.56
CA LYS A 692 13.82 19.00 25.54
C LYS A 692 14.29 19.34 26.96
N ALA A 693 15.57 19.64 27.17
CA ALA A 693 16.09 20.09 28.46
C ALA A 693 15.38 21.37 28.96
N ILE A 694 15.10 22.33 28.06
CA ILE A 694 14.28 23.53 28.37
C ILE A 694 12.86 23.16 28.84
N GLN A 695 12.26 22.10 28.28
CA GLN A 695 10.94 21.63 28.71
C GLN A 695 10.99 20.87 30.04
N ALA A 696 12.02 20.03 30.25
CA ALA A 696 12.22 19.27 31.49
C ALA A 696 12.54 20.19 32.69
N LEU A 697 13.28 21.28 32.46
CA LEU A 697 13.61 22.30 33.46
C LEU A 697 12.59 23.46 33.51
N ARG A 698 11.40 23.30 32.90
CA ARG A 698 10.34 24.32 32.92
C ARG A 698 9.74 24.44 34.32
N GLY A 699 10.23 25.41 35.08
CA GLY A 699 9.85 25.68 36.47
C GLY A 699 11.05 25.92 37.38
N GLU A 700 12.26 25.54 36.96
CA GLU A 700 13.49 25.76 37.71
C GLU A 700 14.01 27.20 37.60
N LYS A 701 14.90 27.57 38.53
CA LYS A 701 15.48 28.92 38.61
C LYS A 701 16.39 29.22 37.40
N VAL A 702 15.79 29.91 36.43
CA VAL A 702 16.47 30.52 35.28
C VAL A 702 17.33 31.70 35.73
N VAL A 703 18.56 31.79 35.22
CA VAL A 703 19.54 32.86 35.48
C VAL A 703 19.66 33.79 34.28
N ALA A 704 19.56 33.24 33.06
CA ALA A 704 19.52 33.98 31.79
C ALA A 704 18.57 33.25 30.82
N ALA A 705 17.81 33.99 30.00
CA ALA A 705 16.89 33.45 29.01
C ALA A 705 16.49 34.47 27.93
N PRO A 706 15.93 34.03 26.79
CA PRO A 706 15.25 34.89 25.83
C PRO A 706 14.06 35.65 26.48
N PRO A 707 13.80 36.92 26.08
CA PRO A 707 14.40 37.61 24.94
C PRO A 707 15.76 38.26 25.22
N ASP A 708 16.14 38.43 26.49
CA ASP A 708 17.33 39.22 26.87
C ASP A 708 18.67 38.51 26.59
N TYR A 709 18.62 37.19 26.36
CA TYR A 709 19.76 36.36 25.99
C TYR A 709 19.39 35.38 24.86
N SER A 710 20.38 34.98 24.06
CA SER A 710 20.22 34.06 22.93
C SER A 710 20.02 32.58 23.32
N SER A 711 20.19 32.22 24.60
CA SER A 711 19.93 30.87 25.14
C SER A 711 19.55 30.93 26.63
N TYR A 712 19.25 29.77 27.23
CA TYR A 712 18.93 29.65 28.66
C TYR A 712 20.16 29.20 29.49
N LEU A 713 20.29 29.76 30.68
CA LEU A 713 21.22 29.36 31.73
C LEU A 713 20.42 29.11 33.02
N TYR A 714 20.69 28.01 33.71
CA TYR A 714 20.01 27.62 34.96
C TYR A 714 21.00 27.56 36.13
N ASP A 715 20.47 27.72 37.35
CA ASP A 715 21.22 27.36 38.56
C ASP A 715 21.49 25.85 38.57
N ARG A 716 22.77 25.46 38.73
CA ARG A 716 23.20 24.07 38.57
C ARG A 716 22.64 23.16 39.65
N LYS A 717 22.48 23.64 40.89
CA LYS A 717 21.97 22.84 42.01
C LYS A 717 20.48 22.55 41.83
N SER A 718 19.72 23.57 41.42
CA SER A 718 18.30 23.47 41.10
C SER A 718 18.05 22.47 39.95
N ALA A 719 18.77 22.64 38.83
CA ALA A 719 18.64 21.77 37.68
C ALA A 719 19.06 20.31 37.96
N LEU A 720 20.17 20.08 38.67
CA LEU A 720 20.62 18.73 39.01
C LEU A 720 19.58 17.96 39.85
N ALA A 721 18.89 18.62 40.79
CA ALA A 721 17.86 17.98 41.61
C ALA A 721 16.60 17.55 40.81
N VAL A 722 16.33 18.18 39.67
CA VAL A 722 15.29 17.71 38.72
C VAL A 722 15.83 16.57 37.86
N ILE A 723 17.05 16.70 37.35
CA ILE A 723 17.72 15.67 36.54
C ILE A 723 17.83 14.34 37.32
N GLU A 724 18.21 14.39 38.60
CA GLU A 724 18.31 13.22 39.48
C GLU A 724 16.94 12.57 39.76
N ARG A 725 15.88 13.37 39.92
CA ARG A 725 14.50 12.89 40.07
C ARG A 725 13.94 12.24 38.82
N LEU A 726 14.35 12.70 37.63
CA LEU A 726 13.99 12.06 36.36
C LEU A 726 14.77 10.75 36.15
N LYS A 727 15.98 10.64 36.71
CA LYS A 727 16.79 9.41 36.70
C LYS A 727 16.31 8.33 37.67
N SER A 728 15.56 8.66 38.73
CA SER A 728 15.09 7.68 39.73
C SER A 728 13.88 6.84 39.30
N VAL A 729 13.32 7.07 38.11
CA VAL A 729 12.33 6.15 37.50
C VAL A 729 13.07 4.93 36.93
N VAL A 730 13.21 3.90 37.76
CA VAL A 730 13.87 2.64 37.39
C VAL A 730 13.06 1.91 36.32
N VAL A 731 13.63 1.85 35.12
CA VAL A 731 13.36 0.79 34.14
C VAL A 731 14.49 -0.21 34.30
N GLU A 732 14.16 -1.50 34.33
CA GLU A 732 15.17 -2.54 34.16
C GLU A 732 15.79 -2.37 32.77
N GLU A 733 17.05 -1.91 32.72
CA GLU A 733 17.81 -1.88 31.48
C GLU A 733 17.93 -3.31 30.95
N ALA A 734 17.51 -3.53 29.70
CA ALA A 734 17.77 -4.80 29.03
C ALA A 734 19.27 -5.13 29.12
N PRO A 735 19.65 -6.38 29.42
CA PRO A 735 20.99 -6.74 29.88
C PRO A 735 22.08 -6.21 28.94
N ARG A 736 23.01 -5.45 29.53
CA ARG A 736 24.23 -5.01 28.84
C ARG A 736 25.04 -6.27 28.53
N PHE A 737 25.26 -6.52 27.24
CA PHE A 737 26.13 -7.60 26.81
C PHE A 737 27.58 -7.15 26.98
N GLU A 738 28.31 -7.82 27.85
CA GLU A 738 29.76 -7.71 27.90
C GLU A 738 30.33 -8.30 26.61
N PHE A 739 31.21 -7.54 25.95
CA PHE A 739 31.98 -7.97 24.79
C PHE A 739 33.45 -7.80 25.15
N ASP A 740 34.30 -8.69 24.64
CA ASP A 740 35.74 -8.46 24.63
C ASP A 740 36.02 -7.27 23.66
N PRO A 741 36.68 -6.19 24.11
CA PRO A 741 36.92 -5.01 23.28
C PRO A 741 37.80 -5.29 22.05
N ASP A 742 38.60 -6.37 22.07
CA ASP A 742 39.42 -6.82 20.95
C ASP A 742 38.65 -7.76 20.00
N GLU A 743 37.38 -8.10 20.30
CA GLU A 743 36.57 -8.98 19.45
C GLU A 743 36.05 -8.28 18.18
N HIS A 744 36.26 -8.96 17.06
CA HIS A 744 35.91 -8.53 15.72
C HIS A 744 34.72 -9.32 15.17
N LEU A 745 33.55 -8.67 15.08
CA LEU A 745 32.28 -9.30 14.72
C LEU A 745 31.99 -9.22 13.22
N THR A 746 31.63 -10.34 12.58
CA THR A 746 31.20 -10.32 11.17
C THR A 746 29.81 -9.69 11.01
N ALA A 747 29.50 -9.18 9.81
CA ALA A 747 28.16 -8.65 9.48
C ALA A 747 27.00 -9.63 9.79
N SER A 748 27.26 -10.94 9.76
CA SER A 748 26.28 -11.98 10.12
C SER A 748 26.03 -12.01 11.63
N GLN A 749 27.08 -11.98 12.46
CA GLN A 749 26.96 -11.90 13.92
C GLN A 749 26.28 -10.58 14.35
N VAL A 750 26.63 -9.45 13.72
CA VAL A 750 25.94 -8.16 13.94
C VAL A 750 24.45 -8.26 13.62
N THR A 751 24.08 -8.95 12.53
CA THR A 751 22.68 -9.18 12.15
C THR A 751 21.93 -10.01 13.19
N GLU A 752 22.56 -11.03 13.76
CA GLU A 752 21.99 -11.95 14.74
C GLU A 752 21.85 -11.31 16.14
N LEU A 753 22.86 -10.55 16.57
CA LEU A 753 22.89 -9.87 17.86
C LEU A 753 21.87 -8.72 17.95
N VAL A 754 21.77 -7.90 16.89
CA VAL A 754 21.02 -6.63 16.92
C VAL A 754 19.71 -6.68 16.09
N GLY A 755 19.53 -7.71 15.26
CA GLY A 755 18.34 -7.88 14.42
C GLY A 755 18.24 -6.88 13.26
N ILE A 756 19.34 -6.23 12.89
CA ILE A 756 19.43 -5.34 11.72
C ILE A 756 19.97 -6.11 10.51
N ASN A 757 19.35 -5.95 9.35
CA ASN A 757 19.83 -6.61 8.14
C ASN A 757 21.12 -5.96 7.59
N ARG A 758 21.83 -6.69 6.72
CA ARG A 758 23.09 -6.23 6.11
C ARG A 758 22.99 -4.88 5.38
N ASP A 759 21.85 -4.55 4.77
CA ASP A 759 21.67 -3.24 4.13
C ASP A 759 21.71 -2.11 5.17
N THR A 760 21.11 -2.33 6.34
CA THR A 760 21.17 -1.41 7.49
C THR A 760 22.59 -1.30 8.05
N ILE A 761 23.33 -2.42 8.19
CA ILE A 761 24.72 -2.40 8.69
C ILE A 761 25.60 -1.55 7.75
N THR A 762 25.53 -1.77 6.44
CA THR A 762 26.26 -0.96 5.44
C THR A 762 25.79 0.51 5.39
N PHE A 763 24.54 0.81 5.77
CA PHE A 763 24.10 2.20 5.94
C PHE A 763 24.71 2.86 7.19
N LEU A 764 24.74 2.16 8.33
CA LEU A 764 25.36 2.66 9.57
C LEU A 764 26.87 2.88 9.38
N GLU A 765 27.53 1.98 8.66
CA GLU A 765 28.91 2.11 8.22
C GLU A 765 29.14 3.37 7.37
N LYS A 766 28.32 3.59 6.33
CA LYS A 766 28.37 4.80 5.50
C LYS A 766 28.07 6.11 6.25
N ARG A 767 27.42 6.02 7.41
CA ARG A 767 27.17 7.15 8.32
C ARG A 767 28.27 7.35 9.35
N GLY A 768 29.30 6.50 9.37
CA GLY A 768 30.37 6.53 10.38
C GLY A 768 29.92 6.11 11.78
N ILE A 769 28.76 5.44 11.90
CA ILE A 769 28.19 5.01 13.18
C ILE A 769 28.77 3.66 13.61
N LEU A 770 29.06 2.80 12.64
CA LEU A 770 29.94 1.64 12.78
C LEU A 770 31.13 1.86 11.85
N THR A 771 32.28 1.28 12.16
CA THR A 771 33.38 1.13 11.20
C THR A 771 33.70 -0.35 11.04
N SER A 772 34.18 -0.73 9.87
CA SER A 772 34.67 -2.08 9.63
C SER A 772 36.17 -2.06 9.30
N VAL A 773 36.85 -3.11 9.74
CA VAL A 773 38.14 -3.52 9.19
C VAL A 773 37.87 -4.64 8.21
N ARG A 774 38.48 -4.57 7.03
CA ARG A 774 38.35 -5.59 5.98
C ARG A 774 39.54 -6.53 6.06
N ASP A 775 39.30 -7.79 6.42
CA ASP A 775 40.25 -8.88 6.18
C ASP A 775 39.71 -9.77 5.05
N ARG A 776 40.52 -9.94 4.00
CA ARG A 776 40.20 -10.63 2.75
C ARG A 776 38.86 -10.17 2.13
N LEU A 777 37.82 -11.00 2.30
CA LEU A 777 36.47 -10.84 1.74
C LEU A 777 35.39 -10.65 2.82
N GLN A 778 35.78 -10.55 4.09
CA GLN A 778 34.85 -10.32 5.19
C GLN A 778 35.06 -8.95 5.83
N TYR A 779 33.96 -8.37 6.29
CA TYR A 779 33.92 -7.11 7.02
C TYR A 779 33.72 -7.42 8.50
N TYR A 780 34.68 -7.00 9.30
CA TYR A 780 34.72 -7.17 10.74
C TYR A 780 34.44 -5.82 11.41
N PHE A 781 33.45 -5.78 12.28
CA PHE A 781 33.04 -4.59 13.02
C PHE A 781 33.58 -4.69 14.44
N SER A 782 34.03 -3.58 15.01
CA SER A 782 34.44 -3.53 16.43
C SER A 782 33.24 -3.83 17.33
N ALA A 783 33.39 -4.79 18.26
CA ALA A 783 32.36 -5.07 19.26
C ALA A 783 32.07 -3.83 20.13
N THR A 784 33.10 -3.04 20.48
CA THR A 784 32.99 -1.74 21.19
C THR A 784 32.09 -0.74 20.46
N GLN A 785 32.22 -0.62 19.13
CA GLN A 785 31.35 0.25 18.33
C GLN A 785 29.91 -0.29 18.24
N LEU A 786 29.74 -1.61 18.22
CA LEU A 786 28.42 -2.21 18.26
C LEU A 786 27.73 -2.01 19.62
N ALA A 787 28.49 -2.08 20.72
CA ALA A 787 28.01 -1.74 22.06
C ALA A 787 27.54 -0.27 22.11
N ALA A 788 28.39 0.68 21.69
CA ALA A 788 28.03 2.10 21.62
C ALA A 788 26.81 2.37 20.71
N PHE A 789 26.64 1.59 19.63
CA PHE A 789 25.43 1.65 18.81
C PHE A 789 24.18 1.18 19.58
N ARG A 790 24.24 0.06 20.31
CA ARG A 790 23.10 -0.49 21.08
C ARG A 790 22.75 0.32 22.33
N GLU A 791 23.72 1.03 22.92
CA GLU A 791 23.48 2.01 23.97
C GLU A 791 22.64 3.18 23.44
N ARG A 792 22.95 3.68 22.25
CA ARG A 792 22.27 4.86 21.67
C ARG A 792 20.99 4.54 20.90
N TYR A 793 20.86 3.35 20.33
CA TYR A 793 19.80 3.01 19.40
C TYR A 793 19.14 1.66 19.70
N LEU A 794 17.82 1.60 19.50
CA LEU A 794 17.04 0.36 19.50
C LEU A 794 16.64 -0.02 18.07
N SER A 795 16.75 -1.29 17.76
CA SER A 795 16.39 -1.83 16.44
C SER A 795 16.07 -3.31 16.52
N GLY A 796 15.33 -3.82 15.54
CA GLY A 796 15.12 -5.26 15.35
C GLY A 796 14.71 -5.99 16.63
N LYS A 797 15.62 -6.80 17.16
CA LYS A 797 15.43 -7.63 18.36
C LYS A 797 15.42 -6.80 19.65
N ASP A 798 16.32 -5.82 19.78
CA ASP A 798 16.38 -4.93 20.95
C ASP A 798 15.10 -4.10 21.11
N LEU A 799 14.45 -3.75 20.00
CA LEU A 799 13.16 -3.04 20.00
C LEU A 799 11.99 -3.92 20.50
N VAL A 800 12.05 -5.22 20.26
CA VAL A 800 11.07 -6.19 20.80
C VAL A 800 11.31 -6.37 22.29
N VAL A 801 12.55 -6.68 22.70
CA VAL A 801 12.91 -6.84 24.11
C VAL A 801 12.56 -5.60 24.93
N ALA A 802 12.85 -4.40 24.41
CA ALA A 802 12.48 -3.16 25.10
C ALA A 802 10.97 -3.01 25.33
N LEU A 803 10.12 -3.52 24.43
CA LEU A 803 8.66 -3.53 24.61
C LEU A 803 8.18 -4.65 25.53
N GLU A 804 8.84 -5.82 25.48
CA GLU A 804 8.55 -6.95 26.38
C GLU A 804 8.86 -6.59 27.84
N THR A 805 9.99 -5.92 28.10
CA THR A 805 10.38 -5.47 29.44
C THR A 805 9.54 -4.30 29.96
N ASN A 806 9.07 -3.40 29.08
CA ASN A 806 8.44 -2.14 29.49
C ASN A 806 6.92 -2.06 29.27
N THR A 807 6.27 -3.10 28.74
CA THR A 807 4.80 -3.11 28.52
C THR A 807 4.16 -4.44 28.90
N LYS A 808 2.96 -4.40 29.49
CA LYS A 808 2.21 -5.63 29.84
C LYS A 808 1.62 -6.39 28.63
N ASN A 809 1.83 -5.92 27.40
CA ASN A 809 1.23 -6.50 26.18
C ASN A 809 2.30 -6.67 25.07
N PRO A 810 3.22 -7.64 25.22
CA PRO A 810 4.38 -7.81 24.33
C PRO A 810 4.04 -8.14 22.87
N GLY A 811 2.83 -8.66 22.58
CA GLY A 811 2.43 -9.10 21.25
C GLY A 811 2.16 -8.00 20.20
N MET A 812 2.37 -6.71 20.51
CA MET A 812 2.17 -5.63 19.54
C MET A 812 3.35 -5.48 18.58
N ASN A 813 3.06 -5.23 17.30
CA ASN A 813 4.10 -4.96 16.30
C ASN A 813 4.88 -3.68 16.68
N PRO A 814 6.21 -3.76 16.92
CA PRO A 814 6.98 -2.62 17.44
C PRO A 814 6.89 -1.37 16.56
N VAL A 815 6.95 -1.53 15.23
CA VAL A 815 6.91 -0.42 14.27
C VAL A 815 5.55 0.29 14.27
N TRP A 816 4.46 -0.46 14.45
CA TRP A 816 3.13 0.13 14.58
C TRP A 816 2.98 0.86 15.92
N PHE A 817 3.49 0.26 17.00
CA PHE A 817 3.46 0.84 18.33
C PHE A 817 4.24 2.16 18.39
N SER A 818 5.48 2.22 17.87
CA SER A 818 6.25 3.47 17.76
C SER A 818 5.50 4.58 17.04
N LYS A 819 4.82 4.25 15.93
CA LYS A 819 4.03 5.23 15.17
C LYS A 819 2.83 5.76 15.96
N ARG A 820 2.19 4.91 16.77
CA ARG A 820 1.11 5.31 17.67
C ARG A 820 1.60 6.25 18.78
N LEU A 821 2.83 6.07 19.25
CA LEU A 821 3.51 6.96 20.19
C LEU A 821 4.07 8.24 19.55
N GLY A 822 3.86 8.46 18.25
CA GLY A 822 4.41 9.61 17.53
C GLY A 822 5.93 9.59 17.33
N LEU A 823 6.60 8.50 17.69
CA LEU A 823 8.05 8.36 17.58
C LEU A 823 8.51 8.38 16.12
N ARG A 824 9.47 9.26 15.84
CA ARG A 824 10.19 9.26 14.57
C ARG A 824 11.38 8.29 14.67
N PRO A 825 11.59 7.39 13.71
CA PRO A 825 12.81 6.59 13.69
C PRO A 825 14.01 7.51 13.44
N ALA A 826 15.12 7.25 14.13
CA ALA A 826 16.41 7.88 13.84
C ALA A 826 16.90 7.48 12.43
N PHE A 827 16.68 6.21 12.06
CA PHE A 827 16.88 5.70 10.71
C PHE A 827 15.71 4.79 10.33
N GLY A 828 15.13 4.98 9.14
CA GLY A 828 13.97 4.22 8.69
C GLY A 828 13.76 4.30 7.18
N PRO A 829 12.66 3.73 6.65
CA PRO A 829 12.33 3.83 5.23
C PRO A 829 12.12 5.31 4.81
N PRO A 830 12.65 5.74 3.65
CA PRO A 830 13.21 4.91 2.58
C PRO A 830 14.68 4.50 2.74
N ASP A 831 15.44 5.15 3.63
CA ASP A 831 16.91 5.02 3.71
C ASP A 831 17.38 3.62 4.13
N ILE A 832 16.66 2.99 5.06
CA ILE A 832 16.87 1.60 5.46
C ILE A 832 15.54 0.84 5.58
N LYS A 833 15.57 -0.48 5.40
CA LYS A 833 14.36 -1.34 5.50
C LYS A 833 13.92 -1.61 6.93
N ALA A 834 14.85 -1.53 7.89
CA ALA A 834 14.55 -1.62 9.31
C ALA A 834 14.10 -0.27 9.86
N TYR A 835 13.49 -0.25 11.04
CA TYR A 835 13.31 0.97 11.82
C TYR A 835 14.29 0.92 12.99
N VAL A 836 15.11 1.95 13.11
CA VAL A 836 16.05 2.17 14.21
C VAL A 836 15.59 3.43 14.93
N PHE A 837 15.33 3.34 16.23
CA PHE A 837 14.91 4.46 17.07
C PHE A 837 16.05 4.86 18.00
N ASN A 838 16.08 6.12 18.44
CA ASN A 838 16.91 6.47 19.59
C ASN A 838 16.40 5.69 20.81
N ARG A 839 17.31 5.10 21.59
CA ARG A 839 16.96 4.23 22.72
C ARG A 839 16.20 4.96 23.81
N GLU A 840 16.68 6.13 24.21
CA GLU A 840 16.09 6.93 25.27
C GLU A 840 14.73 7.49 24.86
N GLU A 841 14.62 8.09 23.67
CA GLU A 841 13.35 8.63 23.18
C GLU A 841 12.25 7.56 23.10
N PHE A 842 12.63 6.35 22.70
CA PHE A 842 11.72 5.20 22.66
C PHE A 842 11.30 4.78 24.07
N ILE A 843 12.23 4.61 25.01
CA ILE A 843 11.93 4.22 26.39
C ILE A 843 11.06 5.28 27.08
N GLU A 844 11.35 6.57 26.91
CA GLU A 844 10.54 7.68 27.44
C GLU A 844 9.09 7.61 26.95
N ALA A 845 8.88 7.42 25.65
CA ALA A 845 7.53 7.35 25.08
C ALA A 845 6.77 6.08 25.52
N VAL A 846 7.46 4.96 25.70
CA VAL A 846 6.86 3.74 26.27
C VAL A 846 6.46 3.95 27.74
N ARG A 847 7.31 4.60 28.54
CA ARG A 847 6.99 5.00 29.93
C ARG A 847 5.75 5.89 29.99
N GLY A 848 5.70 6.93 29.15
CA GLY A 848 4.56 7.86 29.08
C GLY A 848 3.24 7.13 28.76
N TYR A 849 3.28 6.24 27.77
CA TYR A 849 2.13 5.40 27.42
C TYR A 849 1.68 4.49 28.55
N GLU A 850 2.58 3.86 29.29
CA GLU A 850 2.21 2.98 30.40
C GLU A 850 1.60 3.76 31.57
N VAL A 851 2.05 4.99 31.83
CA VAL A 851 1.43 5.89 32.81
C VAL A 851 0.00 6.29 32.38
N GLU A 852 -0.20 6.68 31.13
CA GLU A 852 -1.54 6.95 30.58
C GLU A 852 -2.44 5.72 30.64
N ARG A 853 -1.90 4.54 30.30
CA ARG A 853 -2.60 3.25 30.32
C ARG A 853 -3.06 2.91 31.74
N GLN A 854 -2.22 3.10 32.76
CA GLN A 854 -2.57 2.85 34.16
C GLN A 854 -3.60 3.87 34.71
N ALA A 855 -3.56 5.12 34.25
CA ALA A 855 -4.59 6.11 34.57
C ALA A 855 -5.95 5.72 33.97
N GLU A 856 -5.97 5.29 32.70
CA GLU A 856 -7.19 4.81 32.05
C GLU A 856 -7.66 3.46 32.62
N GLU A 857 -6.78 2.54 33.03
CA GLU A 857 -7.17 1.32 33.76
C GLU A 857 -7.85 1.63 35.09
N LYS A 858 -7.34 2.59 35.87
CA LYS A 858 -7.99 3.06 37.11
C LYS A 858 -9.35 3.71 36.84
N ARG A 859 -9.47 4.46 35.73
CA ARG A 859 -10.74 5.05 35.28
C ARG A 859 -11.74 3.97 34.86
N GLN A 860 -11.31 3.00 34.05
CA GLN A 860 -12.14 1.88 33.58
C GLN A 860 -12.56 0.96 34.71
N ALA A 861 -11.70 0.72 35.72
CA ALA A 861 -12.07 -0.01 36.93
C ALA A 861 -13.19 0.71 37.71
N LYS A 862 -13.09 2.03 37.87
CA LYS A 862 -14.14 2.87 38.50
C LYS A 862 -15.44 2.93 37.68
N ILE A 863 -15.36 2.71 36.37
CA ILE A 863 -16.48 2.64 35.43
C ILE A 863 -17.08 1.20 35.38
N ALA A 864 -16.31 0.16 35.73
CA ALA A 864 -16.74 -1.23 35.73
C ALA A 864 -17.73 -1.58 36.86
N GLU A 865 -17.79 -0.76 37.91
CA GLU A 865 -18.78 -0.88 38.99
C GLU A 865 -20.20 -0.46 38.55
N ILE A 866 -20.35 0.24 37.42
CA ILE A 866 -21.65 0.62 36.86
C ILE A 866 -22.17 -0.51 35.95
N PRO A 867 -23.37 -1.07 36.21
CA PRO A 867 -23.98 -2.07 35.35
C PRO A 867 -24.35 -1.48 33.99
N VAL A 868 -23.73 -2.02 32.94
CA VAL A 868 -23.93 -1.60 31.54
C VAL A 868 -24.31 -2.78 30.65
N LEU A 869 -25.15 -2.51 29.66
CA LEU A 869 -25.53 -3.42 28.60
C LEU A 869 -24.58 -3.26 27.40
N GLN A 870 -24.16 -4.37 26.79
CA GLN A 870 -23.45 -4.36 25.51
C GLN A 870 -24.37 -3.87 24.39
N THR A 871 -23.80 -3.33 23.31
CA THR A 871 -24.58 -2.88 22.12
C THR A 871 -25.61 -3.92 21.65
N ARG A 872 -25.30 -5.22 21.70
CA ARG A 872 -26.22 -6.30 21.27
C ARG A 872 -27.37 -6.52 22.26
N GLU A 873 -27.13 -6.36 23.56
CA GLU A 873 -28.12 -6.53 24.62
C GLU A 873 -29.08 -5.34 24.67
N ALA A 874 -28.53 -4.11 24.60
CA ALA A 874 -29.31 -2.89 24.45
C ALA A 874 -30.16 -2.91 23.16
N ALA A 875 -29.59 -3.33 22.03
CA ALA A 875 -30.33 -3.50 20.77
C ALA A 875 -31.46 -4.52 20.87
N ALA A 876 -31.23 -5.66 21.54
CA ALA A 876 -32.23 -6.71 21.74
C ALA A 876 -33.38 -6.24 22.65
N ARG A 877 -33.04 -5.55 23.75
CA ARG A 877 -34.02 -4.95 24.68
C ARG A 877 -34.90 -3.91 23.97
N LEU A 878 -34.28 -2.98 23.25
CA LEU A 878 -34.97 -1.97 22.43
C LEU A 878 -35.60 -2.53 21.13
N ARG A 879 -35.52 -3.85 20.87
CA ARG A 879 -36.04 -4.53 19.67
C ARG A 879 -35.60 -3.90 18.33
N ILE A 880 -34.38 -3.36 18.26
CA ILE A 880 -33.81 -2.71 17.06
C ILE A 880 -32.54 -3.40 16.56
N VAL A 881 -32.24 -3.21 15.28
CA VAL A 881 -31.00 -3.71 14.68
C VAL A 881 -29.79 -2.89 15.14
N SER A 882 -28.64 -3.53 15.32
CA SER A 882 -27.41 -2.87 15.81
C SER A 882 -26.91 -1.73 14.91
N LYS A 883 -27.32 -1.68 13.64
CA LYS A 883 -27.08 -0.54 12.75
C LYS A 883 -27.86 0.71 13.16
N MET A 884 -29.10 0.54 13.63
CA MET A 884 -29.96 1.63 14.13
C MET A 884 -29.40 2.18 15.45
N MET A 885 -28.95 1.31 16.37
CA MET A 885 -28.21 1.72 17.58
C MET A 885 -27.04 2.67 17.28
N ALA A 886 -26.21 2.33 16.29
CA ALA A 886 -25.08 3.17 15.91
C ALA A 886 -25.50 4.49 15.24
N ASN A 887 -26.72 4.60 14.73
CA ASN A 887 -27.29 5.86 14.25
C ASN A 887 -27.90 6.69 15.40
N LEU A 888 -28.58 6.07 16.36
CA LEU A 888 -29.13 6.74 17.55
C LEU A 888 -28.06 7.47 18.35
N VAL A 889 -26.89 6.85 18.55
CA VAL A 889 -25.72 7.46 19.20
C VAL A 889 -25.14 8.62 18.37
N ARG A 890 -25.23 8.56 17.04
CA ARG A 890 -24.78 9.65 16.15
C ARG A 890 -25.76 10.82 16.08
N ALA A 891 -27.04 10.57 16.36
CA ALA A 891 -28.10 11.57 16.42
C ALA A 891 -28.34 12.12 17.84
N ASP A 892 -27.53 11.71 18.82
CA ASP A 892 -27.61 12.09 20.24
C ASP A 892 -28.96 11.75 20.93
N ILE A 893 -29.72 10.79 20.37
CA ILE A 893 -31.00 10.32 20.91
C ILE A 893 -30.79 9.27 22.01
N LEU A 894 -29.64 8.59 21.99
CA LEU A 894 -29.22 7.58 22.98
C LEU A 894 -27.73 7.70 23.28
N CYS A 895 -27.37 7.89 24.54
CA CYS A 895 -26.00 8.08 25.00
C CYS A 895 -25.26 6.73 25.12
N GLY A 896 -24.18 6.55 24.35
CA GLY A 896 -23.35 5.34 24.41
C GLY A 896 -21.92 5.63 24.87
N GLU A 897 -21.45 4.92 25.91
CA GLU A 897 -20.06 4.99 26.37
C GLU A 897 -19.16 4.02 25.58
N ARG A 898 -17.94 4.44 25.26
CA ARG A 898 -16.99 3.58 24.53
C ARG A 898 -16.09 2.82 25.50
N ARG A 899 -16.26 1.51 25.61
CA ARG A 899 -15.35 0.60 26.32
C ARG A 899 -14.56 -0.25 25.31
N GLY A 900 -13.35 0.21 25.00
CA GLY A 900 -12.47 -0.43 24.01
C GLY A 900 -13.01 -0.31 22.57
N LEU A 901 -13.21 -1.46 21.91
CA LEU A 901 -13.81 -1.53 20.57
C LEU A 901 -15.35 -1.53 20.59
N SER A 902 -15.97 -1.71 21.76
CA SER A 902 -17.42 -1.79 21.92
C SER A 902 -18.00 -0.47 22.44
N VAL A 903 -19.27 -0.21 22.09
CA VAL A 903 -20.10 0.78 22.78
C VAL A 903 -21.00 0.04 23.77
N VAL A 904 -21.11 0.58 24.98
CA VAL A 904 -21.97 0.08 26.05
C VAL A 904 -22.94 1.17 26.49
N PHE A 905 -24.05 0.77 27.09
CA PHE A 905 -25.15 1.65 27.47
C PHE A 905 -25.49 1.39 28.94
N THR A 906 -25.68 2.44 29.74
CA THR A 906 -26.17 2.23 31.11
C THR A 906 -27.61 1.72 31.07
N LEU A 907 -27.99 0.93 32.07
CA LEU A 907 -29.37 0.43 32.18
C LEU A 907 -30.39 1.59 32.21
N GLU A 908 -30.06 2.63 32.98
CA GLU A 908 -30.86 3.86 33.11
C GLU A 908 -31.09 4.57 31.78
N GLU A 909 -30.09 4.62 30.90
CA GLU A 909 -30.18 5.28 29.60
C GLU A 909 -31.06 4.50 28.61
N VAL A 910 -30.97 3.17 28.64
CA VAL A 910 -31.87 2.31 27.86
C VAL A 910 -33.32 2.45 28.38
N GLU A 911 -33.51 2.51 29.69
CA GLU A 911 -34.83 2.73 30.30
C GLU A 911 -35.39 4.14 30.08
N ARG A 912 -34.52 5.16 30.01
CA ARG A 912 -34.88 6.52 29.60
C ARG A 912 -35.40 6.52 28.17
N PHE A 913 -34.68 5.85 27.25
CA PHE A 913 -35.10 5.73 25.86
C PHE A 913 -36.44 4.99 25.74
N GLU A 914 -36.61 3.87 26.43
CA GLU A 914 -37.89 3.15 26.52
C GLU A 914 -39.00 4.07 27.03
N LYS A 915 -38.81 4.82 28.12
CA LYS A 915 -39.85 5.70 28.67
C LYS A 915 -40.21 6.88 27.77
N THR A 916 -39.24 7.45 27.06
CA THR A 916 -39.41 8.70 26.29
C THR A 916 -39.91 8.43 24.86
N TYR A 917 -39.48 7.33 24.25
CA TYR A 917 -39.67 7.11 22.81
C TYR A 917 -40.46 5.84 22.49
N ILE A 918 -41.13 5.85 21.34
CA ILE A 918 -41.82 4.67 20.78
C ILE A 918 -41.37 4.45 19.33
N LEU A 919 -41.13 3.19 19.00
CA LEU A 919 -40.75 2.77 17.66
C LEU A 919 -41.99 2.47 16.82
N ALA A 920 -41.91 2.66 15.49
CA ALA A 920 -43.01 2.30 14.58
C ALA A 920 -43.44 0.82 14.66
N THR A 921 -42.55 -0.09 15.09
CA THR A 921 -42.88 -1.50 15.38
C THR A 921 -43.73 -1.64 16.63
N GLU A 922 -43.37 -0.97 17.72
CA GLU A 922 -44.10 -0.96 18.99
C GLU A 922 -45.45 -0.23 18.86
N ALA A 923 -45.50 0.88 18.12
CA ALA A 923 -46.75 1.55 17.75
C ALA A 923 -47.64 0.66 16.85
N SER A 924 -47.04 -0.22 16.03
CA SER A 924 -47.77 -1.24 15.26
C SER A 924 -48.33 -2.36 16.15
N GLU A 925 -47.59 -2.80 17.16
CA GLU A 925 -48.08 -3.75 18.18
C GLU A 925 -49.29 -3.15 18.92
N TYR A 926 -49.19 -1.89 19.34
CA TYR A 926 -50.26 -1.15 20.04
C TYR A 926 -51.58 -1.10 19.26
N ILE A 927 -51.54 -0.98 17.93
CA ILE A 927 -52.72 -0.96 17.04
C ILE A 927 -53.11 -2.34 16.47
N GLY A 928 -52.59 -3.42 17.05
CA GLY A 928 -52.96 -4.79 16.69
C GLY A 928 -52.20 -5.39 15.51
N ASN A 929 -50.88 -5.16 15.43
CA ASN A 929 -49.94 -5.79 14.50
C ASN A 929 -50.22 -5.57 13.00
N LYS A 930 -50.70 -4.38 12.63
CA LYS A 930 -51.04 -4.04 11.23
C LYS A 930 -49.83 -3.62 10.36
N GLY A 931 -48.61 -3.79 10.87
CA GLY A 931 -47.36 -3.45 10.20
C GLY A 931 -46.87 -2.04 10.53
N SER A 932 -45.55 -1.88 10.65
CA SER A 932 -44.91 -0.62 11.07
C SER A 932 -45.22 0.57 10.16
N MET A 933 -45.32 0.37 8.85
CA MET A 933 -45.71 1.42 7.91
C MET A 933 -47.16 1.89 8.11
N THR A 934 -48.05 1.02 8.58
CA THR A 934 -49.44 1.38 8.91
C THR A 934 -49.49 2.27 10.15
N ALA A 935 -48.66 1.97 11.16
CA ALA A 935 -48.50 2.84 12.34
C ALA A 935 -47.92 4.21 11.98
N VAL A 936 -46.90 4.25 11.11
CA VAL A 936 -46.31 5.50 10.58
C VAL A 936 -47.36 6.33 9.85
N ALA A 937 -48.13 5.72 8.95
CA ALA A 937 -49.19 6.41 8.21
C ALA A 937 -50.32 6.92 9.12
N ALA A 938 -50.70 6.15 10.15
CA ALA A 938 -51.69 6.58 11.14
C ALA A 938 -51.19 7.79 11.94
N LEU A 939 -49.97 7.73 12.49
CA LEU A 939 -49.36 8.82 13.25
C LEU A 939 -49.19 10.09 12.41
N GLN A 940 -48.77 9.96 11.14
CA GLN A 940 -48.69 11.08 10.20
C GLN A 940 -50.06 11.71 9.91
N ARG A 941 -51.11 10.91 9.68
CA ARG A 941 -52.50 11.40 9.50
C ARG A 941 -53.05 12.09 10.75
N LEU A 942 -52.56 11.72 11.94
CA LEU A 942 -52.89 12.33 13.23
C LEU A 942 -52.00 13.55 13.57
N GLY A 943 -51.09 13.96 12.67
CA GLY A 943 -50.23 15.13 12.87
C GLY A 943 -49.02 14.90 13.80
N VAL A 944 -48.72 13.64 14.17
CA VAL A 944 -47.55 13.32 15.00
C VAL A 944 -46.32 13.15 14.11
N ALA A 945 -45.41 14.12 14.18
CA ALA A 945 -44.13 14.08 13.47
C ALA A 945 -43.15 13.10 14.14
N PRO A 946 -42.31 12.37 13.36
CA PRO A 946 -41.22 11.60 13.93
C PRO A 946 -40.11 12.55 14.43
N ILE A 947 -39.43 12.16 15.51
CA ILE A 947 -38.34 12.94 16.14
C ILE A 947 -37.12 13.04 15.22
N ALA A 948 -36.85 11.98 14.45
CA ALA A 948 -35.79 11.94 13.46
C ALA A 948 -36.32 11.35 12.14
N PRO A 949 -35.88 11.86 10.98
CA PRO A 949 -36.26 11.30 9.68
C PRO A 949 -35.60 9.93 9.46
N TYR A 950 -36.27 9.08 8.69
CA TYR A 950 -35.81 7.71 8.38
C TYR A 950 -34.39 7.66 7.80
N SER A 951 -33.99 8.69 7.05
CA SER A 951 -32.65 8.84 6.47
C SER A 951 -31.52 8.93 7.49
N GLU A 952 -31.78 9.45 8.70
CA GLU A 952 -30.77 9.65 9.73
C GLU A 952 -30.63 8.42 10.64
N VAL A 953 -31.76 7.89 11.13
CA VAL A 953 -31.75 6.80 12.12
C VAL A 953 -31.99 5.41 11.53
N GLY A 954 -32.55 5.29 10.32
CA GLY A 954 -32.88 4.01 9.68
C GLY A 954 -34.18 3.36 10.17
N GLY A 955 -35.05 4.16 10.80
CA GLY A 955 -36.35 3.78 11.34
C GLY A 955 -37.21 5.02 11.61
N TYR A 956 -38.44 4.85 12.07
CA TYR A 956 -39.27 5.96 12.55
C TYR A 956 -39.41 5.86 14.08
N ILE A 957 -39.16 6.97 14.74
CA ILE A 957 -39.15 7.12 16.21
C ILE A 957 -40.03 8.32 16.53
N TYR A 958 -40.90 8.16 17.51
CA TYR A 958 -41.83 9.19 17.95
C TYR A 958 -41.70 9.41 19.46
N ASP A 959 -42.15 10.57 19.93
CA ASP A 959 -42.37 10.78 21.35
C ASP A 959 -43.47 9.81 21.83
N ARG A 960 -43.18 9.05 22.88
CA ARG A 960 -44.07 7.97 23.33
C ARG A 960 -45.42 8.52 23.81
N GLU A 961 -45.41 9.60 24.58
CA GLU A 961 -46.62 10.16 25.17
C GLU A 961 -47.51 10.81 24.10
N GLN A 962 -46.92 11.52 23.14
CA GLN A 962 -47.63 12.12 22.01
C GLN A 962 -48.21 11.06 21.07
N ALA A 963 -47.43 10.03 20.72
CA ALA A 963 -47.85 8.98 19.82
C ALA A 963 -48.96 8.10 20.43
N LEU A 964 -48.83 7.68 21.70
CA LEU A 964 -49.87 6.87 22.36
C LEU A 964 -51.18 7.66 22.50
N ARG A 965 -51.15 8.92 22.97
CA ARG A 965 -52.35 9.78 23.04
C ARG A 965 -53.06 9.94 21.68
N ALA A 966 -52.28 10.05 20.59
CA ALA A 966 -52.85 10.15 19.25
C ALA A 966 -53.49 8.82 18.79
N LEU A 967 -52.86 7.68 19.10
CA LEU A 967 -53.37 6.35 18.76
C LEU A 967 -54.59 5.94 19.61
N ASP A 968 -54.66 6.32 20.89
CA ASP A 968 -55.85 6.16 21.73
C ASP A 968 -57.08 6.90 21.18
N GLY A 969 -56.87 8.02 20.48
CA GLY A 969 -57.92 8.74 19.76
C GLY A 969 -58.55 7.95 18.59
N LEU A 970 -57.92 6.86 18.12
CA LEU A 970 -58.43 5.98 17.06
C LEU A 970 -59.36 4.88 17.63
N THR A 971 -60.52 5.29 18.13
CA THR A 971 -61.60 4.33 18.45
C THR A 971 -61.93 3.42 17.25
N GLN A 972 -62.27 2.15 17.52
CA GLN A 972 -62.48 1.11 16.50
C GLN A 972 -63.39 1.51 15.32
N LYS A 973 -64.36 2.41 15.54
CA LYS A 973 -65.27 2.90 14.48
C LYS A 973 -64.62 3.80 13.42
N ARG A 974 -63.41 4.35 13.63
CA ARG A 974 -62.68 5.13 12.61
C ARG A 974 -61.75 4.30 11.71
N TRP A 975 -61.57 3.02 12.02
CA TRP A 975 -60.68 2.12 11.26
C TRP A 975 -61.24 1.61 9.93
N SER A 976 -62.55 1.76 9.70
CA SER A 976 -63.22 1.32 8.46
C SER A 976 -63.37 2.42 7.41
N SER A 977 -62.93 3.65 7.70
CA SER A 977 -63.08 4.82 6.82
C SER A 977 -61.74 5.50 6.48
N ALA A 978 -60.61 4.81 6.65
CA ALA A 978 -59.25 5.35 6.51
C ALA A 978 -58.26 4.30 5.99
#